data_AF-A0A8H5PLL2-F1
#
_entry.id   AF-A0A8H5PLL2-F1
#
_cell.length_a   1.000
_cell.length_b   1.000
_cell.length_c   1.000
_cell.angle_alpha   90.00
_cell.angle_beta   90.00
_cell.angle_gamma   90.00
#
_symmetry.space_group_name_H-M   'P 1'
#
loop_
_entity.id
_entity.type
_entity.pdbx_description
1 polymer ?
#
loop_
_entity_poly.entity_id
_entity_poly.type
_entity_poly.pdbx_seq_one_letter_code
_entity_poly.pdbx_strand_id
1 'polypeptide(L)'
;MAFFPSEDFSLDPRFIELQEELRTVLFAGLSGLSPSASVTPEADSSSPPTSSLNLSSVTVNVPNDRLICYLQNWVTECAPYLDKFDEDKHFQIHVPLMAQKSPALLYAMLAFSSRQMERRGLTQEGGCDSLELYQESIRLLSPGLQAKDPNMLVTACILAVFELMSGGSKNWKRHVEGCASLFEFFGVDGFSGGLPQAVFWCYARMELCGAIISDGTETTVLPLSKWAPSPPESLVSSEQVERYVRDMFHRRSRDCPDMQANWAIYLCTKVCDLKFRRTQSLELGRADVQDDRPFQEQWQQLWNELQYWLDERPATMKQISMVEAGDKQIFPAMLFPHWAAISSNQIYHTACILMLEMRHDLDSQCLALWHARQVCGISCANLHPGSLVNSIQPLYIAGKLFSHVNERKQIARLLKSIDRTTGWGALWRLTDLEAEWGYDVGALLKTLIACRERVEPIANTQQPCTARIKVFISWEIPAPCFSLSTNVHILRINAMASPRPVISVLGSLNIDLVSYVPHHPLPGETITSSRFNVFPGGKGANQAVACAKLSRTSDLKNPSVDVTMIGAVGADAYGSVLLDSLKSYDVGTDSIIVNNDGGAESQSGIAMIIVDEPTGQNRIILSPGANISLQPSHFTEIPGPTPSLLIMQLEIPLETVIQAFKAAKTTGTPVLLNPAPAQVLPSEIYQGLAHLILNETEAALLSAKDESEFEDISVVEKAAADFLARGVRNVVITLGGKGAYYANETGAKGLIPALKVEVVDTTAAGDTFIGAYAVELAGAEQRSEQFDIEKAVRSGIWASSKTVVRRGAQVSIPWKDELESAK
;
A
#
# COMPACT_ATOMS: atom_id res chain seq x y z
N MET A 1 8.46 34.98 -5.56
CA MET A 1 9.70 34.24 -5.89
C MET A 1 9.54 32.81 -5.38
N ALA A 2 10.05 31.85 -6.16
CA ALA A 2 9.64 30.44 -6.27
C ALA A 2 9.36 29.66 -4.97
N PHE A 3 8.22 28.98 -4.94
CA PHE A 3 7.88 27.91 -3.98
C PHE A 3 7.56 26.64 -4.76
N PHE A 4 8.58 26.06 -5.41
CA PHE A 4 8.60 24.65 -5.77
C PHE A 4 9.50 23.95 -4.75
N PRO A 5 9.23 22.67 -4.38
CA PRO A 5 10.24 21.91 -3.64
C PRO A 5 11.53 21.95 -4.45
N SER A 6 12.64 22.22 -3.77
CA SER A 6 13.97 22.22 -4.36
C SER A 6 14.16 20.92 -5.16
N GLU A 7 14.50 21.08 -6.44
CA GLU A 7 15.02 20.06 -7.39
C GLU A 7 14.03 19.40 -8.38
N ASP A 8 13.28 20.20 -9.14
CA ASP A 8 12.90 19.82 -10.51
C ASP A 8 14.15 19.94 -11.42
N PHE A 9 14.57 18.85 -12.06
CA PHE A 9 15.75 18.88 -12.96
C PHE A 9 15.48 19.68 -14.23
N SER A 10 14.23 20.09 -14.50
CA SER A 10 13.91 20.93 -15.66
C SER A 10 14.70 22.24 -15.74
N LEU A 11 15.29 22.67 -14.62
CA LEU A 11 16.12 23.88 -14.52
C LEU A 11 17.61 23.58 -14.27
N ASP A 12 17.99 22.31 -14.13
CA ASP A 12 19.38 21.90 -13.92
C ASP A 12 20.11 21.90 -15.27
N PRO A 13 21.13 22.77 -15.46
CA PRO A 13 21.88 22.83 -16.72
C PRO A 13 22.55 21.52 -17.09
N ARG A 14 23.06 20.76 -16.10
CA ARG A 14 23.76 19.51 -16.35
C ARG A 14 22.79 18.43 -16.81
N PHE A 15 21.60 18.38 -16.22
CA PHE A 15 20.56 17.48 -16.70
C PHE A 15 20.19 17.79 -18.15
N ILE A 16 19.94 19.07 -18.49
CA ILE A 16 19.61 19.50 -19.85
C ILE A 16 20.71 19.10 -20.86
N GLU A 17 21.98 19.29 -20.50
CA GLU A 17 23.12 18.83 -21.30
C GLU A 17 23.08 17.31 -21.55
N LEU A 18 22.83 16.52 -20.50
CA LEU A 18 22.75 15.06 -20.61
C LEU A 18 21.58 14.60 -21.48
N GLN A 19 20.44 15.33 -21.50
CA GLN A 19 19.33 15.00 -22.42
C GLN A 19 19.74 15.18 -23.88
N GLU A 20 20.44 16.28 -24.21
CA GLU A 20 20.95 16.50 -25.57
C GLU A 20 22.07 15.51 -25.92
N GLU A 21 22.90 15.09 -24.94
CA GLU A 21 23.88 14.02 -25.12
C GLU A 21 23.21 12.69 -25.44
N LEU A 22 22.22 12.26 -24.65
CA LEU A 22 21.44 11.05 -24.90
C LEU A 22 20.81 11.07 -26.30
N ARG A 23 20.14 12.18 -26.64
CA ARG A 23 19.51 12.37 -27.96
C ARG A 23 20.54 12.24 -29.08
N THR A 24 21.70 12.88 -28.94
CA THR A 24 22.79 12.81 -29.91
C THR A 24 23.31 11.37 -30.06
N VAL A 25 23.50 10.66 -28.95
CA VAL A 25 23.95 9.25 -28.95
C VAL A 25 22.97 8.35 -29.68
N LEU A 26 21.67 8.50 -29.42
CA LEU A 26 20.62 7.69 -30.05
C LEU A 26 20.60 7.88 -31.58
N PHE A 27 20.64 9.13 -32.06
CA PHE A 27 20.61 9.41 -33.51
C PHE A 27 21.95 9.10 -34.22
N ALA A 28 23.09 9.39 -33.59
CA ALA A 28 24.40 9.10 -34.16
C ALA A 28 24.67 7.59 -34.22
N GLY A 29 24.27 6.86 -33.18
CA GLY A 29 24.38 5.40 -33.14
C GLY A 29 23.61 4.73 -34.28
N LEU A 30 22.40 5.21 -34.59
CA LEU A 30 21.57 4.70 -35.68
C LEU A 30 22.11 5.06 -37.07
N SER A 31 22.62 6.29 -37.24
CA SER A 31 23.17 6.76 -38.52
C SER A 31 24.41 5.99 -38.98
N GLY A 32 25.12 5.33 -38.05
CA GLY A 32 26.27 4.47 -38.32
C GLY A 32 25.94 3.01 -38.70
N LEU A 33 24.66 2.61 -38.69
CA LEU A 33 24.23 1.22 -38.88
C LEU A 33 23.52 1.05 -40.24
N SER A 34 23.95 0.07 -41.05
CA SER A 34 23.28 -0.24 -42.33
C SER A 34 21.95 -1.00 -42.11
N PRO A 35 20.87 -0.72 -42.86
CA PRO A 35 19.52 -1.27 -42.61
C PRO A 35 19.32 -2.77 -42.94
N SER A 36 20.38 -3.52 -43.23
CA SER A 36 20.29 -4.74 -44.04
C SER A 36 20.41 -6.08 -43.30
N ALA A 37 20.11 -6.16 -42.00
CA ALA A 37 19.99 -7.46 -41.34
C ALA A 37 18.93 -7.44 -40.25
N SER A 38 17.82 -8.14 -40.48
CA SER A 38 16.84 -8.50 -39.47
C SER A 38 17.53 -9.29 -38.36
N VAL A 39 17.71 -8.70 -37.19
CA VAL A 39 18.11 -9.42 -35.99
C VAL A 39 16.82 -9.74 -35.24
N THR A 40 16.35 -10.97 -35.38
CA THR A 40 15.28 -11.49 -34.53
C THR A 40 15.88 -11.63 -33.12
N PRO A 41 15.24 -11.10 -32.07
CA PRO A 41 15.70 -11.36 -30.71
C PRO A 41 15.50 -12.85 -30.42
N GLU A 42 16.58 -13.64 -30.45
CA GLU A 42 16.54 -15.04 -30.01
C GLU A 42 16.19 -15.07 -28.52
N ALA A 43 15.10 -15.77 -28.20
CA ALA A 43 14.80 -16.18 -26.84
C ALA A 43 15.85 -17.21 -26.44
N ASP A 44 16.90 -16.75 -25.74
CA ASP A 44 18.01 -17.58 -25.31
C ASP A 44 17.54 -18.53 -24.20
N SER A 45 17.05 -19.71 -24.60
CA SER A 45 16.71 -20.83 -23.72
C SER A 45 17.99 -21.56 -23.32
N SER A 46 18.79 -20.96 -22.45
CA SER A 46 19.95 -21.62 -21.83
C SER A 46 19.92 -21.49 -20.30
N SER A 47 20.35 -22.57 -19.65
CA SER A 47 20.37 -22.86 -18.20
C SER A 47 20.54 -21.66 -17.25
N PRO A 48 19.93 -21.68 -16.03
CA PRO A 48 19.98 -20.56 -15.11
C PRO A 48 21.43 -20.21 -14.75
N PRO A 49 21.90 -18.97 -15.00
CA PRO A 49 23.25 -18.57 -14.61
C PRO A 49 23.30 -18.39 -13.10
N THR A 50 24.19 -19.15 -12.45
CA THR A 50 24.55 -19.01 -11.02
C THR A 50 25.52 -17.84 -10.78
N SER A 51 25.34 -16.70 -11.46
CA SER A 51 26.18 -15.51 -11.26
C SER A 51 25.42 -14.47 -10.44
N SER A 52 25.90 -14.16 -9.24
CA SER A 52 25.42 -13.04 -8.44
C SER A 52 25.73 -11.71 -9.13
N LEU A 53 24.81 -10.73 -9.05
CA LEU A 53 24.97 -9.36 -9.55
C LEU A 53 26.21 -8.73 -8.89
N ASN A 54 27.27 -8.48 -9.66
CA ASN A 54 28.53 -7.99 -9.10
C ASN A 54 28.54 -6.46 -8.99
N LEU A 55 28.07 -5.93 -7.87
CA LEU A 55 28.08 -4.49 -7.59
C LEU A 55 29.49 -3.88 -7.56
N SER A 56 30.55 -4.68 -7.47
CA SER A 56 31.93 -4.18 -7.54
C SER A 56 32.34 -3.70 -8.95
N SER A 57 31.52 -3.95 -9.98
CA SER A 57 31.75 -3.42 -11.33
C SER A 57 31.14 -2.04 -11.55
N VAL A 58 30.39 -1.52 -10.58
CA VAL A 58 29.86 -0.16 -10.60
C VAL A 58 31.00 0.82 -10.29
N THR A 59 31.21 1.80 -11.17
CA THR A 59 32.36 2.71 -11.15
C THR A 59 32.04 4.11 -10.60
N VAL A 60 30.76 4.39 -10.31
CA VAL A 60 30.30 5.66 -9.76
C VAL A 60 30.62 5.76 -8.26
N ASN A 61 30.68 6.98 -7.73
CA ASN A 61 30.97 7.24 -6.31
C ASN A 61 29.73 7.05 -5.41
N VAL A 62 28.99 5.94 -5.59
CA VAL A 62 27.79 5.61 -4.83
C VAL A 62 28.06 4.38 -3.95
N PRO A 63 27.82 4.45 -2.63
CA PRO A 63 28.02 3.32 -1.72
C PRO A 63 27.20 2.08 -2.09
N ASN A 64 27.78 0.88 -1.92
CA ASN A 64 27.14 -0.40 -2.30
C ASN A 64 25.81 -0.66 -1.57
N ASP A 65 25.69 -0.28 -0.30
CA ASP A 65 24.46 -0.39 0.47
C ASP A 65 23.34 0.47 -0.14
N ARG A 66 23.68 1.67 -0.63
CA ARG A 66 22.73 2.55 -1.32
C ARG A 66 22.32 2.02 -2.69
N LEU A 67 23.26 1.44 -3.45
CA LEU A 67 22.95 0.75 -4.70
C LEU A 67 21.97 -0.42 -4.48
N ILE A 68 22.13 -1.17 -3.38
CA ILE A 68 21.18 -2.22 -3.00
C ILE A 68 19.79 -1.62 -2.69
N CYS A 69 19.72 -0.50 -1.96
CA CYS A 69 18.46 0.20 -1.72
C CYS A 69 17.77 0.62 -3.03
N TYR A 70 18.53 1.12 -4.02
CA TYR A 70 17.99 1.47 -5.34
C TYR A 70 17.51 0.23 -6.11
N LEU A 71 18.20 -0.90 -6.03
CA LEU A 71 17.71 -2.14 -6.65
C LEU A 71 16.46 -2.68 -5.97
N GLN A 72 16.39 -2.59 -4.64
CA GLN A 72 15.18 -2.94 -3.89
C GLN A 72 14.01 -2.05 -4.31
N ASN A 73 14.21 -0.72 -4.32
CA ASN A 73 13.19 0.23 -4.75
C ASN A 73 12.80 0.10 -6.23
N TRP A 74 13.72 -0.34 -7.10
CA TRP A 74 13.36 -0.69 -8.48
C TRP A 74 12.29 -1.78 -8.51
N VAL A 75 12.56 -2.91 -7.83
CA VAL A 75 11.64 -4.06 -7.76
C VAL A 75 10.36 -3.67 -7.04
N THR A 76 10.46 -2.85 -5.99
CA THR A 76 9.34 -2.56 -5.10
C THR A 76 8.55 -1.28 -5.39
N GLU A 77 8.95 -0.43 -6.31
CA GLU A 77 8.22 0.83 -6.52
C GLU A 77 8.27 1.25 -7.98
N CYS A 78 9.43 1.13 -8.63
CA CYS A 78 9.61 1.64 -10.00
C CYS A 78 9.05 0.70 -11.07
N ALA A 79 9.49 -0.56 -11.10
CA ALA A 79 9.09 -1.52 -12.10
C ALA A 79 7.56 -1.71 -12.22
N PRO A 80 6.76 -1.73 -11.13
CA PRO A 80 5.30 -1.78 -11.24
C PRO A 80 4.66 -0.63 -12.04
N TYR A 81 5.30 0.54 -12.11
CA TYR A 81 4.83 1.64 -12.97
C TYR A 81 4.94 1.30 -14.45
N LEU A 82 6.01 0.58 -14.80
CA LEU A 82 6.33 0.15 -16.15
C LEU A 82 5.53 -1.13 -16.51
N ASP A 83 5.32 -2.06 -15.57
CA ASP A 83 4.60 -3.34 -15.76
C ASP A 83 3.05 -3.25 -15.73
N LYS A 84 2.48 -2.04 -15.72
CA LYS A 84 1.04 -1.83 -15.53
C LYS A 84 0.12 -2.61 -16.48
N PHE A 85 0.56 -2.87 -17.71
CA PHE A 85 -0.13 -3.69 -18.72
C PHE A 85 0.76 -4.86 -19.15
N ASP A 86 1.45 -5.45 -18.18
CA ASP A 86 2.35 -6.59 -18.36
C ASP A 86 2.25 -7.52 -17.13
N GLU A 87 1.36 -8.49 -17.18
CA GLU A 87 1.15 -9.52 -16.15
C GLU A 87 2.38 -10.41 -15.95
N ASP A 88 3.21 -10.56 -16.99
CA ASP A 88 4.49 -11.28 -16.94
C ASP A 88 5.59 -10.49 -16.23
N LYS A 89 5.33 -9.20 -15.91
CA LYS A 89 6.16 -8.33 -15.08
C LYS A 89 7.62 -8.27 -15.57
N HIS A 90 7.81 -8.03 -16.85
CA HIS A 90 9.12 -8.08 -17.48
C HIS A 90 10.08 -7.04 -16.88
N PHE A 91 9.62 -5.85 -16.50
CA PHE A 91 10.48 -4.85 -15.86
C PHE A 91 10.85 -5.21 -14.42
N GLN A 92 9.95 -5.87 -13.68
CA GLN A 92 10.20 -6.28 -12.29
C GLN A 92 11.05 -7.54 -12.19
N ILE A 93 10.90 -8.49 -13.13
CA ILE A 93 11.52 -9.82 -13.06
C ILE A 93 12.68 -9.97 -14.06
N HIS A 94 12.44 -9.73 -15.36
CA HIS A 94 13.40 -10.04 -16.42
C HIS A 94 14.50 -8.99 -16.54
N VAL A 95 14.14 -7.71 -16.51
CA VAL A 95 15.08 -6.60 -16.66
C VAL A 95 16.22 -6.61 -15.62
N PRO A 96 15.98 -6.85 -14.30
CA PRO A 96 17.07 -6.99 -13.33
C PRO A 96 18.04 -8.15 -13.63
N LEU A 97 17.55 -9.26 -14.20
CA LEU A 97 18.39 -10.40 -14.58
C LEU A 97 19.27 -10.05 -15.79
N MET A 98 18.71 -9.32 -16.77
CA MET A 98 19.46 -8.83 -17.94
C MET A 98 20.50 -7.78 -17.55
N ALA A 99 20.18 -6.92 -16.59
CA ALA A 99 21.08 -5.90 -16.06
C ALA A 99 22.37 -6.47 -15.44
N GLN A 100 22.38 -7.74 -15.02
CA GLN A 100 23.60 -8.42 -14.55
C GLN A 100 24.70 -8.46 -15.62
N LYS A 101 24.30 -8.52 -16.90
CA LYS A 101 25.20 -8.62 -18.05
C LYS A 101 25.23 -7.34 -18.91
N SER A 102 24.38 -6.36 -18.60
CA SER A 102 24.30 -5.10 -19.33
C SER A 102 24.49 -3.92 -18.37
N PRO A 103 25.73 -3.39 -18.25
CA PRO A 103 26.03 -2.27 -17.38
C PRO A 103 25.20 -1.01 -17.67
N ALA A 104 24.96 -0.70 -18.95
CA ALA A 104 24.13 0.45 -19.33
C ALA A 104 22.70 0.30 -18.78
N LEU A 105 22.11 -0.89 -18.90
CA LEU A 105 20.78 -1.18 -18.37
C LEU A 105 20.74 -1.08 -16.83
N LEU A 106 21.76 -1.61 -16.15
CA LEU A 106 21.89 -1.51 -14.70
C LEU A 106 21.92 -0.04 -14.24
N TYR A 107 22.71 0.80 -14.90
CA TYR A 107 22.78 2.23 -14.58
C TYR A 107 21.45 2.95 -14.85
N ALA A 108 20.76 2.66 -15.96
CA ALA A 108 19.44 3.23 -16.23
C ALA A 108 18.41 2.89 -15.13
N MET A 109 18.39 1.63 -14.66
CA MET A 109 17.52 1.20 -13.57
C MET A 109 17.84 1.92 -12.26
N LEU A 110 19.13 2.01 -11.91
CA LEU A 110 19.60 2.69 -10.70
C LEU A 110 19.29 4.19 -10.75
N ALA A 111 19.53 4.84 -11.90
CA ALA A 111 19.22 6.25 -12.10
C ALA A 111 17.72 6.53 -11.91
N PHE A 112 16.86 5.70 -12.53
CA PHE A 112 15.42 5.77 -12.36
C PHE A 112 15.03 5.64 -10.89
N SER A 113 15.51 4.61 -10.22
CA SER A 113 15.14 4.35 -8.83
C SER A 113 15.65 5.43 -7.88
N SER A 114 16.89 5.88 -8.03
CA SER A 114 17.46 6.97 -7.22
C SER A 114 16.60 8.22 -7.33
N ARG A 115 16.23 8.60 -8.55
CA ARG A 115 15.42 9.80 -8.76
C ARG A 115 14.02 9.69 -8.20
N GLN A 116 13.41 8.53 -8.32
CA GLN A 116 12.08 8.30 -7.75
C GLN A 116 12.11 8.46 -6.22
N MET A 117 13.17 7.98 -5.56
CA MET A 117 13.37 8.17 -4.12
C MET A 117 13.68 9.62 -3.75
N GLU A 118 14.52 10.31 -4.52
CA GLU A 118 14.82 11.74 -4.36
C GLU A 118 13.52 12.57 -4.42
N ARG A 119 12.67 12.31 -5.42
CA ARG A 119 11.38 13.01 -5.57
C ARG A 119 10.38 12.72 -4.46
N ARG A 120 10.50 11.59 -3.77
CA ARG A 120 9.69 11.24 -2.59
C ARG A 120 10.28 11.74 -1.28
N GLY A 121 11.47 12.36 -1.29
CA GLY A 121 12.18 12.78 -0.08
C GLY A 121 12.67 11.61 0.77
N LEU A 122 12.99 10.47 0.14
CA LEU A 122 13.45 9.24 0.82
C LEU A 122 14.98 9.13 0.89
N THR A 123 15.72 10.08 0.30
CA THR A 123 17.18 10.15 0.34
C THR A 123 17.67 11.15 1.39
N GLN A 124 18.83 10.89 2.00
CA GLN A 124 19.45 11.82 2.98
C GLN A 124 19.88 13.13 2.30
N GLU A 125 19.81 14.25 3.04
CA GLU A 125 20.10 15.59 2.52
C GLU A 125 21.47 15.70 1.83
N GLY A 126 21.48 15.96 0.51
CA GLY A 126 22.63 16.51 -0.21
C GLY A 126 23.27 15.66 -1.34
N GLY A 127 22.76 14.47 -1.67
CA GLY A 127 23.29 13.64 -2.77
C GLY A 127 22.29 13.45 -3.92
N CYS A 128 22.65 13.91 -5.12
CA CYS A 128 21.91 13.69 -6.37
C CYS A 128 22.56 12.54 -7.16
N ASP A 129 22.46 11.32 -6.61
CA ASP A 129 23.10 10.13 -7.21
C ASP A 129 22.50 9.82 -8.59
N SER A 130 21.22 10.19 -8.81
CA SER A 130 20.51 9.91 -10.05
C SER A 130 21.18 10.52 -11.29
N LEU A 131 21.81 11.70 -11.17
CA LEU A 131 22.44 12.39 -12.30
C LEU A 131 23.75 11.71 -12.72
N GLU A 132 24.56 11.26 -11.76
CA GLU A 132 25.81 10.53 -12.02
C GLU A 132 25.51 9.16 -12.64
N LEU A 133 24.52 8.45 -12.10
CA LEU A 133 24.04 7.17 -12.64
C LEU A 133 23.45 7.34 -14.05
N TYR A 134 22.71 8.42 -14.30
CA TYR A 134 22.14 8.74 -15.60
C TYR A 134 23.24 8.99 -16.64
N GLN A 135 24.22 9.82 -16.31
CA GLN A 135 25.37 10.10 -17.17
C GLN A 135 26.11 8.82 -17.55
N GLU A 136 26.35 7.93 -16.58
CA GLU A 136 27.11 6.71 -16.84
C GLU A 136 26.34 5.71 -17.71
N SER A 137 25.00 5.68 -17.59
CA SER A 137 24.14 4.94 -18.51
C SER A 137 24.25 5.47 -19.95
N ILE A 138 24.23 6.79 -20.16
CA ILE A 138 24.35 7.41 -21.49
C ILE A 138 25.70 7.07 -22.12
N ARG A 139 26.79 7.18 -21.34
CA ARG A 139 28.16 6.90 -21.80
C ARG A 139 28.30 5.47 -22.36
N LEU A 140 27.61 4.52 -21.75
CA LEU A 140 27.65 3.10 -22.12
C LEU A 140 26.64 2.71 -23.22
N LEU A 141 25.72 3.61 -23.56
CA LEU A 141 24.70 3.38 -24.60
C LEU A 141 25.30 3.36 -26.01
N SER A 142 26.24 4.27 -26.31
CA SER A 142 26.85 4.38 -27.65
C SER A 142 27.59 3.10 -28.09
N PRO A 143 28.49 2.50 -27.29
CA PRO A 143 29.12 1.22 -27.64
C PRO A 143 28.11 0.08 -27.83
N GLY A 144 27.06 0.02 -27.02
CA GLY A 144 26.02 -1.01 -27.13
C GLY A 144 25.20 -0.88 -28.42
N LEU A 145 24.89 0.35 -28.84
CA LEU A 145 24.19 0.61 -30.11
C LEU A 145 25.07 0.21 -31.31
N GLN A 146 26.36 0.52 -31.28
CA GLN A 146 27.31 0.06 -32.31
C GLN A 146 27.40 -1.47 -32.38
N ALA A 147 27.28 -2.15 -31.23
CA ALA A 147 27.23 -3.60 -31.14
C ALA A 147 25.87 -4.21 -31.50
N LYS A 148 24.85 -3.38 -31.82
CA LYS A 148 23.47 -3.80 -32.07
C LYS A 148 22.86 -4.62 -30.93
N ASP A 149 23.24 -4.31 -29.69
CA ASP A 149 22.70 -5.00 -28.51
C ASP A 149 21.20 -4.64 -28.33
N PRO A 150 20.27 -5.61 -28.37
CA PRO A 150 18.84 -5.35 -28.19
C PRO A 150 18.51 -4.77 -26.81
N ASN A 151 19.38 -4.93 -25.81
CA ASN A 151 19.21 -4.31 -24.48
C ASN A 151 19.19 -2.79 -24.57
N MET A 152 19.80 -2.18 -25.60
CA MET A 152 19.85 -0.72 -25.73
C MET A 152 18.46 -0.12 -25.97
N LEU A 153 17.55 -0.85 -26.59
CA LEU A 153 16.15 -0.44 -26.71
C LEU A 153 15.49 -0.34 -25.32
N VAL A 154 15.71 -1.35 -24.47
CA VAL A 154 15.19 -1.39 -23.10
C VAL A 154 15.80 -0.26 -22.26
N THR A 155 17.12 -0.08 -22.34
CA THR A 155 17.84 0.99 -21.66
C THR A 155 17.31 2.36 -22.09
N ALA A 156 17.23 2.63 -23.39
CA ALA A 156 16.72 3.89 -23.91
C ALA A 156 15.27 4.17 -23.46
N CYS A 157 14.42 3.14 -23.46
CA CYS A 157 13.04 3.27 -22.96
C CYS A 157 13.00 3.64 -21.48
N ILE A 158 13.79 2.98 -20.62
CA ILE A 158 13.86 3.31 -19.18
C ILE A 158 14.38 4.73 -18.97
N LEU A 159 15.38 5.16 -19.74
CA LEU A 159 15.90 6.52 -19.69
C LEU A 159 14.85 7.55 -20.12
N ALA A 160 14.05 7.27 -21.16
CA ALA A 160 12.94 8.15 -21.56
C ALA A 160 11.88 8.30 -20.44
N VAL A 161 11.53 7.20 -19.76
CA VAL A 161 10.61 7.22 -18.61
C VAL A 161 11.25 8.01 -17.45
N PHE A 162 12.55 7.84 -17.20
CA PHE A 162 13.30 8.62 -16.22
C PHE A 162 13.22 10.11 -16.51
N GLU A 163 13.46 10.54 -17.76
CA GLU A 163 13.41 11.96 -18.12
C GLU A 163 12.03 12.57 -17.90
N LEU A 164 10.97 11.85 -18.26
CA LEU A 164 9.58 12.27 -18.03
C LEU A 164 9.23 12.42 -16.55
N MET A 165 9.80 11.59 -15.68
CA MET A 165 9.65 11.71 -14.23
C MET A 165 10.51 12.84 -13.65
N SER A 166 11.68 13.06 -14.24
CA SER A 166 12.73 13.94 -13.70
C SER A 166 12.54 15.42 -14.03
N GLY A 167 11.95 15.73 -15.18
CA GLY A 167 11.80 17.08 -15.71
C GLY A 167 10.43 17.36 -16.34
N GLY A 168 10.31 18.54 -16.95
CA GLY A 168 9.04 19.05 -17.48
C GLY A 168 8.49 18.23 -18.64
N SER A 169 7.48 17.42 -18.36
CA SER A 169 6.69 16.61 -19.34
C SER A 169 6.14 17.38 -20.56
N LYS A 170 6.21 18.72 -20.58
CA LYS A 170 5.84 19.55 -21.74
C LYS A 170 6.77 19.36 -22.94
N ASN A 171 8.01 18.89 -22.75
CA ASN A 171 8.95 18.58 -23.83
C ASN A 171 8.98 17.08 -24.19
N TRP A 172 7.87 16.35 -23.97
CA TRP A 172 7.78 14.89 -24.08
C TRP A 172 8.38 14.29 -25.35
N LYS A 173 8.20 14.95 -26.52
CA LYS A 173 8.72 14.45 -27.81
C LYS A 173 10.21 14.17 -27.76
N ARG A 174 10.97 15.04 -27.09
CA ARG A 174 12.42 14.92 -26.99
C ARG A 174 12.87 13.67 -26.25
N HIS A 175 12.05 13.22 -25.30
CA HIS A 175 12.34 12.04 -24.50
C HIS A 175 12.07 10.74 -25.27
N VAL A 176 11.12 10.76 -26.23
CA VAL A 176 10.62 9.55 -26.90
C VAL A 176 11.14 9.38 -28.34
N GLU A 177 11.60 10.44 -28.99
CA GLU A 177 12.01 10.40 -30.41
C GLU A 177 13.18 9.46 -30.72
N GLY A 178 14.16 9.36 -29.81
CA GLY A 178 15.25 8.40 -29.95
C GLY A 178 14.77 6.95 -29.78
N CYS A 179 13.80 6.70 -28.91
CA CYS A 179 13.19 5.38 -28.74
C CYS A 179 12.40 4.97 -30.00
N ALA A 180 11.59 5.87 -30.57
CA ALA A 180 10.84 5.63 -31.79
C ALA A 180 11.72 5.08 -32.92
N SER A 181 12.88 5.72 -33.12
CA SER A 181 13.86 5.34 -34.13
C SER A 181 14.47 3.95 -33.86
N LEU A 182 14.66 3.58 -32.58
CA LEU A 182 15.14 2.25 -32.20
C LEU A 182 14.07 1.17 -32.41
N PHE A 183 12.79 1.43 -32.12
CA PHE A 183 11.70 0.49 -32.40
C PHE A 183 11.62 0.15 -33.88
N GLU A 184 11.72 1.15 -34.76
CA GLU A 184 11.77 0.91 -36.20
C GLU A 184 13.01 0.12 -36.61
N PHE A 185 14.18 0.45 -36.06
CA PHE A 185 15.43 -0.25 -36.36
C PHE A 185 15.41 -1.72 -35.95
N PHE A 186 14.91 -2.04 -34.75
CA PHE A 186 14.81 -3.41 -34.24
C PHE A 186 13.56 -4.16 -34.73
N GLY A 187 12.65 -3.48 -35.45
CA GLY A 187 11.41 -4.08 -35.95
C GLY A 187 10.46 -4.53 -34.84
N VAL A 188 10.41 -3.77 -33.73
CA VAL A 188 9.58 -4.08 -32.55
C VAL A 188 8.29 -3.27 -32.60
N ASP A 189 7.17 -3.97 -32.43
CA ASP A 189 5.81 -3.42 -32.40
C ASP A 189 5.02 -3.93 -31.18
N GLY A 190 3.77 -3.48 -31.04
CA GLY A 190 2.89 -3.85 -29.94
C GLY A 190 2.45 -5.32 -29.89
N PHE A 191 2.88 -6.17 -30.83
CA PHE A 191 2.53 -7.59 -30.93
C PHE A 191 3.75 -8.51 -30.97
N SER A 192 4.93 -7.96 -30.70
CA SER A 192 6.22 -8.68 -30.75
C SER A 192 6.37 -9.77 -29.69
N GLY A 193 5.46 -9.86 -28.71
CA GLY A 193 5.51 -10.78 -27.58
C GLY A 193 6.64 -10.48 -26.58
N GLY A 194 6.56 -11.11 -25.41
CA GLY A 194 7.58 -11.05 -24.35
C GLY A 194 8.03 -9.63 -23.98
N LEU A 195 9.31 -9.50 -23.63
CA LEU A 195 9.91 -8.22 -23.24
C LEU A 195 9.81 -7.12 -24.32
N PRO A 196 10.09 -7.38 -25.63
CA PRO A 196 9.94 -6.34 -26.65
C PRO A 196 8.55 -5.70 -26.68
N GLN A 197 7.49 -6.50 -26.54
CA GLN A 197 6.11 -5.99 -26.45
C GLN A 197 5.86 -5.18 -25.17
N ALA A 198 6.35 -5.66 -24.01
CA ALA A 198 6.22 -4.91 -22.75
C ALA A 198 6.89 -3.54 -22.84
N VAL A 199 8.09 -3.49 -23.44
CA VAL A 199 8.85 -2.25 -23.69
C VAL A 199 8.12 -1.35 -24.68
N PHE A 200 7.56 -1.90 -25.76
CA PHE A 200 6.75 -1.15 -26.71
C PHE A 200 5.54 -0.49 -26.04
N TRP A 201 4.77 -1.21 -25.24
CA TRP A 201 3.58 -0.66 -24.58
C TRP A 201 3.91 0.27 -23.40
N CYS A 202 5.11 0.18 -22.83
CA CYS A 202 5.66 1.23 -21.97
C CYS A 202 5.87 2.54 -22.76
N TYR A 203 6.52 2.45 -23.92
CA TYR A 203 6.72 3.57 -24.84
C TYR A 203 5.43 4.18 -25.37
N ALA A 204 4.48 3.37 -25.82
CA ALA A 204 3.19 3.80 -26.34
C ALA A 204 2.39 4.64 -25.32
N ARG A 205 2.53 4.35 -24.02
CA ARG A 205 1.90 5.15 -22.96
C ARG A 205 2.55 6.53 -22.80
N MET A 206 3.86 6.65 -23.01
CA MET A 206 4.55 7.94 -23.02
C MET A 206 4.09 8.80 -24.21
N GLU A 207 3.96 8.19 -25.38
CA GLU A 207 3.40 8.82 -26.59
C GLU A 207 1.97 9.32 -26.37
N LEU A 208 1.09 8.50 -25.77
CA LEU A 208 -0.28 8.91 -25.45
C LEU A 208 -0.30 10.10 -24.48
N CYS A 209 0.50 10.06 -23.41
CA CYS A 209 0.63 11.18 -22.49
C CYS A 209 1.03 12.45 -23.23
N GLY A 210 2.01 12.35 -24.13
CA GLY A 210 2.44 13.43 -25.00
C GLY A 210 1.34 14.01 -25.89
N ALA A 211 0.61 13.14 -26.58
CA ALA A 211 -0.49 13.53 -27.45
C ALA A 211 -1.62 14.25 -26.69
N ILE A 212 -1.91 13.85 -25.45
CA ILE A 212 -2.85 14.55 -24.57
C ILE A 212 -2.30 15.91 -24.13
N ILE A 213 -0.99 16.01 -23.86
CA ILE A 213 -0.33 17.27 -23.48
C ILE A 213 -0.38 18.28 -24.62
N SER A 214 -0.16 17.84 -25.85
CA SER A 214 -0.19 18.71 -27.04
C SER A 214 -1.60 19.16 -27.42
N ASP A 215 -2.66 18.59 -26.83
CA ASP A 215 -4.07 18.96 -27.03
C ASP A 215 -4.50 19.12 -28.51
N GLY A 216 -4.01 18.23 -29.38
CA GLY A 216 -4.31 18.26 -30.82
C GLY A 216 -3.42 19.20 -31.64
N THR A 217 -2.38 19.80 -31.07
CA THR A 217 -1.39 20.57 -31.85
C THR A 217 -0.30 19.70 -32.46
N GLU A 218 -0.08 18.50 -31.92
CA GLU A 218 0.92 17.54 -32.38
C GLU A 218 0.38 16.11 -32.35
N THR A 219 0.94 15.23 -33.20
CA THR A 219 0.68 13.78 -33.21
C THR A 219 1.87 12.99 -32.63
N THR A 220 1.72 11.67 -32.53
CA THR A 220 2.73 10.70 -32.08
C THR A 220 4.01 10.77 -32.90
N VAL A 221 5.17 10.52 -32.29
CA VAL A 221 6.45 10.46 -32.99
C VAL A 221 6.55 9.19 -33.84
N LEU A 222 6.25 8.03 -33.26
CA LEU A 222 6.11 6.79 -34.02
C LEU A 222 4.69 6.71 -34.63
N PRO A 223 4.54 6.66 -35.97
CA PRO A 223 3.22 6.62 -36.60
C PRO A 223 2.37 5.44 -36.12
N LEU A 224 1.06 5.65 -35.91
CA LEU A 224 0.13 4.61 -35.44
C LEU A 224 0.09 3.35 -36.33
N SER A 225 0.43 3.47 -37.61
CA SER A 225 0.53 2.32 -38.53
C SER A 225 1.69 1.37 -38.20
N LYS A 226 2.64 1.80 -37.37
CA LYS A 226 3.78 1.00 -36.89
C LYS A 226 3.52 0.34 -35.53
N TRP A 227 2.40 0.64 -34.87
CA TRP A 227 2.10 0.09 -33.54
C TRP A 227 1.55 -1.33 -33.58
N ALA A 228 1.11 -1.78 -34.75
CA ALA A 228 0.63 -3.12 -35.01
C ALA A 228 1.30 -3.68 -36.27
N PRO A 229 1.39 -5.01 -36.41
CA PRO A 229 1.89 -5.65 -37.62
C PRO A 229 1.20 -5.11 -38.86
N SER A 230 2.00 -4.86 -39.91
CA SER A 230 1.48 -4.33 -41.17
C SER A 230 0.40 -5.26 -41.75
N PRO A 231 -0.74 -4.72 -42.19
CA PRO A 231 -1.78 -5.51 -42.83
C PRO A 231 -1.26 -6.16 -44.12
N PRO A 232 -1.83 -7.30 -44.55
CA PRO A 232 -1.52 -7.89 -45.85
C PRO A 232 -1.77 -6.89 -46.98
N GLU A 233 -0.89 -6.85 -47.98
CA GLU A 233 -1.00 -5.96 -49.16
C GLU A 233 -2.31 -6.14 -49.95
N SER A 234 -3.02 -7.25 -49.75
CA SER A 234 -4.31 -7.54 -50.36
C SER A 234 -5.47 -6.70 -49.80
N LEU A 235 -5.31 -6.04 -48.65
CA LEU A 235 -6.32 -5.14 -48.09
C LEU A 235 -6.19 -3.76 -48.75
N VAL A 236 -7.28 -3.30 -49.36
CA VAL A 236 -7.24 -2.13 -50.27
C VAL A 236 -7.93 -0.91 -49.67
N SER A 237 -8.89 -1.10 -48.75
CA SER A 237 -9.59 0.01 -48.08
C SER A 237 -9.13 0.23 -46.64
N SER A 238 -9.17 1.49 -46.19
CA SER A 238 -8.86 1.87 -44.80
C SER A 238 -9.71 1.11 -43.78
N GLU A 239 -10.99 0.91 -44.08
CA GLU A 239 -11.92 0.15 -43.21
C GLU A 239 -11.49 -1.32 -43.04
N GLN A 240 -10.97 -1.96 -44.10
CA GLN A 240 -10.46 -3.33 -44.02
C GLN A 240 -9.21 -3.41 -43.14
N VAL A 241 -8.30 -2.43 -43.25
CA VAL A 241 -7.10 -2.33 -42.43
C VAL A 241 -7.46 -2.13 -40.95
N GLU A 242 -8.40 -1.23 -40.66
CA GLU A 242 -8.85 -0.98 -39.29
C GLU A 242 -9.52 -2.21 -38.68
N ARG A 243 -10.38 -2.89 -39.45
CA ARG A 243 -10.99 -4.16 -39.02
C ARG A 243 -9.93 -5.23 -38.77
N TYR A 244 -8.91 -5.32 -39.61
CA TYR A 244 -7.81 -6.26 -39.41
C TYR A 244 -7.08 -6.01 -38.07
N VAL A 245 -6.75 -4.76 -37.77
CA VAL A 245 -6.09 -4.39 -36.51
C VAL A 245 -7.00 -4.67 -35.30
N ARG A 246 -8.29 -4.32 -35.39
CA ARG A 246 -9.28 -4.66 -34.36
C ARG A 246 -9.32 -6.16 -34.09
N ASP A 247 -9.44 -6.97 -35.14
CA ASP A 247 -9.56 -8.42 -35.03
C ASP A 247 -8.25 -9.05 -34.51
N MET A 248 -7.09 -8.39 -34.66
CA MET A 248 -5.84 -8.78 -33.99
C MET A 248 -5.90 -8.53 -32.48
N PHE A 249 -6.25 -7.30 -32.06
CA PHE A 249 -6.38 -6.99 -30.64
C PHE A 249 -7.42 -7.90 -29.97
N HIS A 250 -8.62 -8.00 -30.55
CA HIS A 250 -9.71 -8.83 -30.01
C HIS A 250 -9.30 -10.29 -29.81
N ARG A 251 -8.59 -10.90 -30.78
CA ARG A 251 -8.08 -12.27 -30.63
C ARG A 251 -7.05 -12.35 -29.51
N ARG A 252 -6.06 -11.46 -29.49
CA ARG A 252 -4.99 -11.49 -28.48
C ARG A 252 -5.50 -11.21 -27.06
N SER A 253 -6.50 -10.34 -26.91
CA SER A 253 -7.13 -10.02 -25.63
C SER A 253 -7.79 -11.22 -24.95
N ARG A 254 -8.14 -12.28 -25.70
CA ARG A 254 -8.71 -13.51 -25.14
C ARG A 254 -7.66 -14.37 -24.43
N ASP A 255 -6.43 -14.34 -24.94
CA ASP A 255 -5.32 -15.13 -24.42
C ASP A 255 -4.53 -14.35 -23.35
N CYS A 256 -4.45 -13.02 -23.50
CA CYS A 256 -3.67 -12.13 -22.65
C CYS A 256 -4.51 -10.88 -22.30
N PRO A 257 -5.03 -10.76 -21.07
CA PRO A 257 -5.85 -9.62 -20.66
C PRO A 257 -5.14 -8.27 -20.87
N ASP A 258 -3.82 -8.21 -20.72
CA ASP A 258 -3.03 -7.00 -20.99
C ASP A 258 -3.26 -6.41 -22.38
N MET A 259 -3.47 -7.25 -23.39
CA MET A 259 -3.73 -6.79 -24.74
C MET A 259 -5.07 -6.05 -24.85
N GLN A 260 -6.05 -6.34 -23.99
CA GLN A 260 -7.25 -5.52 -23.90
C GLN A 260 -6.94 -4.14 -23.34
N ALA A 261 -6.05 -4.05 -22.35
CA ALA A 261 -5.66 -2.78 -21.76
C ALA A 261 -4.79 -1.93 -22.72
N ASN A 262 -3.86 -2.57 -23.41
CA ASN A 262 -3.05 -1.96 -24.46
C ASN A 262 -3.90 -1.49 -25.65
N TRP A 263 -4.97 -2.22 -25.98
CA TRP A 263 -5.93 -1.77 -26.99
C TRP A 263 -6.62 -0.46 -26.59
N ALA A 264 -6.94 -0.25 -25.30
CA ALA A 264 -7.49 1.03 -24.83
C ALA A 264 -6.50 2.20 -25.06
N ILE A 265 -5.20 1.97 -24.86
CA ILE A 265 -4.15 2.95 -25.18
C ILE A 265 -4.14 3.26 -26.66
N TYR A 266 -4.12 2.24 -27.52
CA TYR A 266 -4.15 2.41 -28.98
C TYR A 266 -5.36 3.22 -29.44
N LEU A 267 -6.57 2.89 -28.96
CA LEU A 267 -7.79 3.60 -29.31
C LEU A 267 -7.77 5.05 -28.81
N CYS A 268 -7.31 5.30 -27.58
CA CYS A 268 -7.20 6.67 -27.06
C CYS A 268 -6.18 7.49 -27.87
N THR A 269 -5.07 6.89 -28.31
CA THR A 269 -4.11 7.56 -29.19
C THR A 269 -4.71 7.85 -30.57
N LYS A 270 -5.51 6.93 -31.14
CA LYS A 270 -6.28 7.22 -32.37
C LYS A 270 -7.24 8.41 -32.19
N VAL A 271 -7.84 8.56 -31.01
CA VAL A 271 -8.69 9.74 -30.70
C VAL A 271 -7.86 11.02 -30.68
N CYS A 272 -6.70 11.01 -30.04
CA CYS A 272 -5.78 12.16 -30.05
C CYS A 272 -5.31 12.52 -31.45
N ASP A 273 -4.99 11.52 -32.29
CA ASP A 273 -4.59 11.72 -33.68
C ASP A 273 -5.73 12.30 -34.53
N LEU A 274 -6.96 11.82 -34.37
CA LEU A 274 -8.14 12.41 -35.01
C LEU A 274 -8.35 13.87 -34.58
N LYS A 275 -8.16 14.17 -33.29
CA LYS A 275 -8.22 15.55 -32.78
C LYS A 275 -7.13 16.40 -33.44
N PHE A 276 -5.90 15.90 -33.55
CA PHE A 276 -4.82 16.58 -34.25
C PHE A 276 -5.13 16.88 -35.71
N ARG A 277 -5.56 15.87 -36.48
CA ARG A 277 -5.92 16.04 -37.90
C ARG A 277 -7.05 17.04 -38.08
N ARG A 278 -8.06 17.01 -37.18
CA ARG A 278 -9.13 18.01 -37.14
C ARG A 278 -8.58 19.42 -36.89
N THR A 279 -7.70 19.61 -35.92
CA THR A 279 -7.08 20.91 -35.62
C THR A 279 -6.29 21.43 -36.81
N GLN A 280 -5.47 20.58 -37.46
CA GLN A 280 -4.74 20.96 -38.68
C GLN A 280 -5.68 21.39 -39.82
N SER A 281 -6.82 20.73 -39.96
CA SER A 281 -7.82 21.07 -40.97
C SER A 281 -8.54 22.37 -40.68
N LEU A 282 -9.04 22.56 -39.45
CA LEU A 282 -9.83 23.73 -39.07
C LEU A 282 -8.99 24.98 -38.88
N GLU A 283 -7.83 24.88 -38.23
CA GLU A 283 -7.01 26.04 -37.87
C GLU A 283 -5.99 26.41 -38.96
N LEU A 284 -5.44 25.42 -39.67
CA LEU A 284 -4.38 25.63 -40.65
C LEU A 284 -4.81 25.37 -42.10
N GLY A 285 -6.06 24.97 -42.33
CA GLY A 285 -6.61 24.72 -43.67
C GLY A 285 -5.95 23.56 -44.42
N ARG A 286 -5.26 22.66 -43.71
CA ARG A 286 -4.57 21.51 -44.30
C ARG A 286 -5.55 20.36 -44.48
N ALA A 287 -5.64 19.82 -45.69
CA ALA A 287 -6.46 18.64 -45.93
C ALA A 287 -5.92 17.43 -45.16
N ASP A 288 -6.82 16.56 -44.72
CA ASP A 288 -6.44 15.28 -44.15
C ASP A 288 -5.94 14.36 -45.26
N VAL A 289 -4.66 14.02 -45.20
CA VAL A 289 -3.98 13.18 -46.20
C VAL A 289 -3.98 11.71 -45.81
N GLN A 290 -4.37 11.39 -44.57
CA GLN A 290 -4.36 10.03 -44.03
C GLN A 290 -5.74 9.36 -44.16
N ASP A 291 -6.81 10.14 -44.07
CA ASP A 291 -8.19 9.67 -44.22
C ASP A 291 -9.03 10.71 -44.95
N ASP A 292 -9.50 10.37 -46.15
CA ASP A 292 -10.26 11.25 -47.04
C ASP A 292 -11.78 11.27 -46.73
N ARG A 293 -12.23 10.43 -45.79
CA ARG A 293 -13.64 10.38 -45.40
C ARG A 293 -14.05 11.66 -44.65
N PRO A 294 -15.34 12.05 -44.70
CA PRO A 294 -15.82 13.17 -43.90
C PRO A 294 -15.54 12.97 -42.41
N PHE A 295 -15.18 14.05 -41.70
CA PHE A 295 -14.88 14.00 -40.26
C PHE A 295 -15.97 13.28 -39.44
N GLN A 296 -17.25 13.49 -39.78
CA GLN A 296 -18.36 12.86 -39.08
C GLN A 296 -18.34 11.33 -39.20
N GLU A 297 -17.95 10.81 -40.35
CA GLU A 297 -17.83 9.36 -40.58
C GLU A 297 -16.64 8.79 -39.81
N GLN A 298 -15.49 9.46 -39.86
CA GLN A 298 -14.31 9.08 -39.08
C GLN A 298 -14.60 9.07 -37.58
N TRP A 299 -15.28 10.10 -37.08
CA TRP A 299 -15.71 10.21 -35.69
C TRP A 299 -16.66 9.07 -35.31
N GLN A 300 -17.69 8.82 -36.12
CA GLN A 300 -18.68 7.78 -35.83
C GLN A 300 -18.05 6.40 -35.80
N GLN A 301 -17.13 6.13 -36.73
CA GLN A 301 -16.43 4.85 -36.77
C GLN A 301 -15.54 4.66 -35.54
N LEU A 302 -14.73 5.65 -35.18
CA LEU A 302 -13.87 5.55 -34.00
C LEU A 302 -14.69 5.46 -32.70
N TRP A 303 -15.84 6.12 -32.64
CA TRP A 303 -16.80 5.96 -31.54
C TRP A 303 -17.32 4.52 -31.45
N ASN A 304 -17.68 3.92 -32.59
CA ASN A 304 -18.11 2.52 -32.65
C ASN A 304 -16.99 1.55 -32.21
N GLU A 305 -15.73 1.83 -32.55
CA GLU A 305 -14.58 1.05 -32.07
C GLU A 305 -14.40 1.14 -30.55
N LEU A 306 -14.62 2.32 -29.95
CA LEU A 306 -14.65 2.49 -28.50
C LEU A 306 -15.80 1.68 -27.87
N GLN A 307 -17.01 1.73 -28.44
CA GLN A 307 -18.13 0.93 -27.92
C GLN A 307 -17.86 -0.57 -28.05
N TYR A 308 -17.30 -1.01 -29.18
CA TYR A 308 -16.89 -2.39 -29.37
C TYR A 308 -15.86 -2.81 -28.32
N TRP A 309 -14.87 -1.95 -28.04
CA TRP A 309 -13.91 -2.20 -26.97
C TRP A 309 -14.60 -2.35 -25.62
N LEU A 310 -15.62 -1.53 -25.30
CA LEU A 310 -16.35 -1.59 -24.03
C LEU A 310 -17.12 -2.91 -23.86
N ASP A 311 -17.82 -3.33 -24.91
CA ASP A 311 -18.73 -4.48 -24.91
C ASP A 311 -17.97 -5.81 -24.84
N GLU A 312 -16.87 -5.92 -25.60
CA GLU A 312 -16.12 -7.16 -25.79
C GLU A 312 -15.06 -7.43 -24.72
N ARG A 313 -14.99 -6.62 -23.66
CA ARG A 313 -13.98 -6.80 -22.61
C ARG A 313 -14.15 -8.14 -21.89
N PRO A 314 -13.06 -8.83 -21.57
CA PRO A 314 -13.13 -10.00 -20.70
C PRO A 314 -13.60 -9.61 -19.30
N ALA A 315 -14.12 -10.57 -18.53
CA ALA A 315 -14.64 -10.33 -17.19
C ALA A 315 -13.59 -9.72 -16.24
N THR A 316 -12.31 -10.06 -16.42
CA THR A 316 -11.17 -9.49 -15.67
C THR A 316 -10.95 -8.00 -15.92
N MET A 317 -11.51 -7.45 -17.00
CA MET A 317 -11.43 -6.03 -17.37
C MET A 317 -12.69 -5.24 -17.01
N LYS A 318 -13.71 -5.91 -16.44
CA LYS A 318 -14.97 -5.29 -16.00
C LYS A 318 -14.89 -4.94 -14.51
N GLN A 319 -15.69 -3.96 -14.10
CA GLN A 319 -15.87 -3.64 -12.68
C GLN A 319 -16.62 -4.78 -11.98
N ILE A 320 -16.22 -5.10 -10.74
CA ILE A 320 -16.90 -6.08 -9.88
C ILE A 320 -18.09 -5.45 -9.18
N SER A 321 -17.89 -4.24 -8.65
CA SER A 321 -18.88 -3.53 -7.85
C SER A 321 -18.71 -2.04 -8.04
N MET A 322 -19.82 -1.32 -7.92
CA MET A 322 -19.90 0.13 -8.02
C MET A 322 -20.81 0.66 -6.92
N VAL A 323 -20.34 1.68 -6.21
CA VAL A 323 -21.15 2.50 -5.30
C VAL A 323 -21.31 3.87 -5.95
N GLU A 324 -22.55 4.31 -6.14
CA GLU A 324 -22.83 5.62 -6.72
C GLU A 324 -22.40 6.76 -5.76
N ALA A 325 -22.16 7.94 -6.33
CA ALA A 325 -21.90 9.13 -5.54
C ALA A 325 -23.14 9.48 -4.68
N GLY A 326 -22.92 9.81 -3.40
CA GLY A 326 -23.96 10.15 -2.44
C GLY A 326 -23.53 11.28 -1.51
N ASP A 327 -24.31 11.59 -0.47
CA ASP A 327 -24.10 12.78 0.38
C ASP A 327 -22.70 12.89 1.02
N LYS A 328 -22.01 11.75 1.23
CA LYS A 328 -20.66 11.69 1.80
C LYS A 328 -19.53 11.50 0.77
N GLN A 329 -19.83 11.13 -0.48
CA GLN A 329 -18.82 10.76 -1.48
C GLN A 329 -19.07 11.49 -2.81
N ILE A 330 -18.08 12.29 -3.23
CA ILE A 330 -18.20 13.21 -4.38
C ILE A 330 -18.28 12.47 -5.73
N PHE A 331 -17.51 11.39 -5.87
CA PHE A 331 -17.41 10.58 -7.09
C PHE A 331 -17.79 9.12 -6.80
N PRO A 332 -18.29 8.37 -7.78
CA PRO A 332 -18.59 6.95 -7.59
C PRO A 332 -17.35 6.15 -7.20
N ALA A 333 -17.49 5.11 -6.39
CA ALA A 333 -16.41 4.17 -6.10
C ALA A 333 -16.58 2.89 -6.92
N MET A 334 -15.56 2.54 -7.71
CA MET A 334 -15.55 1.35 -8.55
C MET A 334 -14.42 0.42 -8.16
N LEU A 335 -14.76 -0.84 -7.90
CA LEU A 335 -13.81 -1.91 -7.64
C LEU A 335 -13.54 -2.70 -8.92
N PHE A 336 -12.27 -2.81 -9.30
CA PHE A 336 -11.83 -3.68 -10.38
C PHE A 336 -11.02 -4.85 -9.82
N PRO A 337 -11.08 -6.04 -10.46
CA PRO A 337 -10.34 -7.21 -10.00
C PRO A 337 -8.86 -7.16 -10.39
N HIS A 338 -8.48 -6.27 -11.32
CA HIS A 338 -7.18 -6.27 -11.96
C HIS A 338 -6.66 -4.84 -12.20
N TRP A 339 -5.36 -4.59 -11.98
CA TRP A 339 -4.77 -3.25 -12.12
C TRP A 339 -4.78 -2.74 -13.58
N ALA A 340 -4.62 -3.63 -14.57
CA ALA A 340 -4.75 -3.25 -15.97
C ALA A 340 -6.19 -2.82 -16.32
N ALA A 341 -7.20 -3.38 -15.63
CA ALA A 341 -8.59 -2.97 -15.79
C ALA A 341 -8.83 -1.55 -15.30
N ILE A 342 -8.27 -1.19 -14.14
CA ILE A 342 -8.36 0.15 -13.54
C ILE A 342 -7.90 1.21 -14.56
N SER A 343 -6.69 1.05 -15.07
CA SER A 343 -6.09 2.05 -15.97
C SER A 343 -6.70 2.03 -17.37
N SER A 344 -7.04 0.87 -17.93
CA SER A 344 -7.66 0.81 -19.26
C SER A 344 -9.08 1.38 -19.30
N ASN A 345 -9.89 1.13 -18.26
CA ASN A 345 -11.23 1.74 -18.12
C ASN A 345 -11.14 3.26 -18.00
N GLN A 346 -10.17 3.75 -17.23
CA GLN A 346 -9.91 5.18 -17.09
C GLN A 346 -9.50 5.81 -18.43
N ILE A 347 -8.63 5.15 -19.20
CA ILE A 347 -8.23 5.61 -20.53
C ILE A 347 -9.41 5.58 -21.51
N TYR A 348 -10.24 4.54 -21.47
CA TYR A 348 -11.46 4.48 -22.28
C TYR A 348 -12.39 5.68 -22.02
N HIS A 349 -12.67 6.00 -20.76
CA HIS A 349 -13.48 7.17 -20.44
C HIS A 349 -12.81 8.47 -20.86
N THR A 350 -11.49 8.56 -20.76
CA THR A 350 -10.71 9.70 -21.27
C THR A 350 -10.88 9.86 -22.78
N ALA A 351 -10.78 8.76 -23.54
CA ALA A 351 -11.01 8.74 -24.98
C ALA A 351 -12.43 9.18 -25.34
N CYS A 352 -13.44 8.74 -24.58
CA CYS A 352 -14.82 9.18 -24.75
C CYS A 352 -14.97 10.69 -24.53
N ILE A 353 -14.35 11.26 -23.48
CA ILE A 353 -14.37 12.70 -23.22
C ILE A 353 -13.77 13.46 -24.41
N LEU A 354 -12.58 13.07 -24.88
CA LEU A 354 -11.91 13.72 -26.01
C LEU A 354 -12.72 13.61 -27.32
N MET A 355 -13.39 12.48 -27.56
CA MET A 355 -14.31 12.32 -28.68
C MET A 355 -15.49 13.29 -28.58
N LEU A 356 -16.10 13.40 -27.39
CA LEU A 356 -17.24 14.28 -27.16
C LEU A 356 -16.84 15.77 -27.21
N GLU A 357 -15.63 16.14 -26.79
CA GLU A 357 -15.10 17.51 -26.92
C GLU A 357 -15.05 18.00 -28.38
N MET A 358 -14.82 17.09 -29.33
CA MET A 358 -14.82 17.44 -30.76
C MET A 358 -16.22 17.72 -31.31
N ARG A 359 -17.27 17.48 -30.51
CA ARG A 359 -18.67 17.81 -30.79
C ARG A 359 -19.13 18.94 -29.87
N HIS A 360 -19.89 19.89 -30.39
CA HIS A 360 -20.31 21.08 -29.64
C HIS A 360 -21.81 21.11 -29.31
N ASP A 361 -22.45 19.93 -29.20
CA ASP A 361 -23.86 19.82 -28.81
C ASP A 361 -24.04 19.58 -27.30
N LEU A 362 -25.19 20.00 -26.75
CA LEU A 362 -25.49 19.94 -25.31
C LEU A 362 -25.51 18.52 -24.74
N ASP A 363 -26.03 17.56 -25.52
CA ASP A 363 -26.10 16.15 -25.10
C ASP A 363 -24.68 15.58 -24.91
N SER A 364 -23.75 15.96 -25.79
CA SER A 364 -22.34 15.58 -25.69
C SER A 364 -21.67 16.12 -24.41
N GLN A 365 -22.04 17.33 -23.96
CA GLN A 365 -21.48 17.92 -22.74
C GLN A 365 -21.93 17.16 -21.47
N CYS A 366 -23.21 16.84 -21.37
CA CYS A 366 -23.74 16.05 -20.25
C CYS A 366 -23.10 14.66 -20.18
N LEU A 367 -22.94 14.00 -21.33
CA LEU A 367 -22.30 12.69 -21.40
C LEU A 367 -20.80 12.75 -21.08
N ALA A 368 -20.10 13.79 -21.53
CA ALA A 368 -18.69 14.01 -21.20
C ALA A 368 -18.50 14.20 -19.68
N LEU A 369 -19.40 14.94 -19.03
CA LEU A 369 -19.39 15.10 -17.57
C LEU A 369 -19.62 13.77 -16.84
N TRP A 370 -20.50 12.90 -17.36
CA TRP A 370 -20.69 11.56 -16.81
C TRP A 370 -19.39 10.75 -16.87
N HIS A 371 -18.72 10.73 -18.03
CA HIS A 371 -17.42 10.08 -18.18
C HIS A 371 -16.34 10.68 -17.27
N ALA A 372 -16.31 12.00 -17.10
CA ALA A 372 -15.38 12.68 -16.20
C ALA A 372 -15.54 12.20 -14.75
N ARG A 373 -16.79 12.01 -14.28
CA ARG A 373 -17.05 11.43 -12.96
C ARG A 373 -16.60 9.99 -12.86
N GLN A 374 -16.69 9.20 -13.93
CA GLN A 374 -16.15 7.85 -13.93
C GLN A 374 -14.62 7.87 -13.77
N VAL A 375 -13.91 8.71 -14.52
CA VAL A 375 -12.44 8.87 -14.40
C VAL A 375 -12.03 9.20 -12.98
N CYS A 376 -12.67 10.19 -12.35
CA CYS A 376 -12.37 10.57 -10.97
C CYS A 376 -12.75 9.48 -9.97
N GLY A 377 -13.88 8.79 -10.19
CA GLY A 377 -14.32 7.67 -9.35
C GLY A 377 -13.36 6.49 -9.35
N ILE A 378 -12.89 6.09 -10.52
CA ILE A 378 -11.85 5.06 -10.68
C ILE A 378 -10.58 5.48 -9.93
N SER A 379 -10.15 6.73 -10.11
CA SER A 379 -8.93 7.25 -9.47
C SER A 379 -9.02 7.31 -7.94
N CYS A 380 -10.19 7.66 -7.40
CA CYS A 380 -10.42 7.74 -5.95
C CYS A 380 -10.46 6.36 -5.28
N ALA A 381 -11.05 5.36 -5.95
CA ALA A 381 -11.30 4.05 -5.35
C ALA A 381 -10.10 3.09 -5.47
N ASN A 382 -9.11 3.41 -6.30
CA ASN A 382 -8.03 2.49 -6.66
C ASN A 382 -6.65 3.12 -6.46
N LEU A 383 -6.02 2.85 -5.32
CA LEU A 383 -4.73 3.45 -4.92
C LEU A 383 -3.50 2.66 -5.38
N HIS A 384 -3.65 1.71 -6.30
CA HIS A 384 -2.51 0.96 -6.85
C HIS A 384 -1.49 1.93 -7.47
N PRO A 385 -0.22 1.95 -7.04
CA PRO A 385 0.75 2.98 -7.45
C PRO A 385 0.94 3.09 -8.98
N GLY A 386 1.01 1.96 -9.70
CA GLY A 386 1.05 1.96 -11.16
C GLY A 386 -0.17 2.61 -11.82
N SER A 387 -1.36 2.43 -11.23
CA SER A 387 -2.61 3.00 -11.74
C SER A 387 -2.72 4.50 -11.43
N LEU A 388 -2.20 4.94 -10.29
CA LEU A 388 -2.14 6.35 -9.89
C LEU A 388 -1.31 7.20 -10.86
N VAL A 389 -0.14 6.73 -11.29
CA VAL A 389 0.68 7.42 -12.31
C VAL A 389 -0.08 7.57 -13.63
N ASN A 390 -0.90 6.57 -14.00
CA ASN A 390 -1.74 6.65 -15.20
C ASN A 390 -2.80 7.73 -15.12
N SER A 391 -3.25 8.05 -13.90
CA SER A 391 -4.40 8.90 -13.64
C SER A 391 -4.12 10.38 -13.89
N ILE A 392 -2.85 10.80 -14.00
CA ILE A 392 -2.48 12.23 -14.10
C ILE A 392 -3.16 12.91 -15.30
N GLN A 393 -3.03 12.34 -16.50
CA GLN A 393 -3.62 12.93 -17.71
C GLN A 393 -5.15 12.77 -17.77
N PRO A 394 -5.73 11.58 -17.45
CA PRO A 394 -7.18 11.43 -17.29
C PRO A 394 -7.81 12.42 -16.31
N LEU A 395 -7.22 12.62 -15.12
CA LEU A 395 -7.72 13.56 -14.11
C LEU A 395 -7.66 15.00 -14.60
N TYR A 396 -6.63 15.37 -15.38
CA TYR A 396 -6.58 16.66 -16.04
C TYR A 396 -7.74 16.83 -17.03
N ILE A 397 -7.94 15.87 -17.94
CA ILE A 397 -9.02 15.93 -18.94
C ILE A 397 -10.41 15.98 -18.28
N ALA A 398 -10.67 15.13 -17.28
CA ALA A 398 -11.90 15.16 -16.50
C ALA A 398 -12.05 16.48 -15.72
N GLY A 399 -10.95 16.99 -15.15
CA GLY A 399 -10.88 18.21 -14.36
C GLY A 399 -11.38 19.45 -15.09
N LYS A 400 -11.10 19.57 -16.40
CA LYS A 400 -11.57 20.69 -17.24
C LYS A 400 -13.09 20.84 -17.26
N LEU A 401 -13.82 19.74 -17.06
CA LEU A 401 -15.29 19.72 -17.18
C LEU A 401 -16.02 20.08 -15.88
N PHE A 402 -15.34 20.08 -14.73
CA PHE A 402 -15.99 20.33 -13.44
C PHE A 402 -16.11 21.81 -13.11
N SER A 403 -17.31 22.23 -12.74
CA SER A 403 -17.62 23.58 -12.26
C SER A 403 -17.70 23.67 -10.73
N HIS A 404 -18.02 22.57 -10.04
CA HIS A 404 -18.27 22.60 -8.60
C HIS A 404 -16.97 22.57 -7.78
N VAL A 405 -16.89 23.44 -6.77
CA VAL A 405 -15.67 23.61 -5.95
C VAL A 405 -15.23 22.33 -5.24
N ASN A 406 -16.17 21.49 -4.79
CA ASN A 406 -15.83 20.24 -4.10
C ASN A 406 -15.19 19.20 -5.04
N GLU A 407 -15.70 19.07 -6.28
CA GLU A 407 -15.12 18.18 -7.30
C GLU A 407 -13.69 18.65 -7.64
N ARG A 408 -13.51 19.96 -7.86
CA ARG A 408 -12.19 20.57 -8.11
C ARG A 408 -11.20 20.33 -6.96
N LYS A 409 -11.62 20.53 -5.71
CA LYS A 409 -10.81 20.26 -4.51
C LYS A 409 -10.40 18.80 -4.40
N GLN A 410 -11.31 17.88 -4.74
CA GLN A 410 -11.01 16.45 -4.68
C GLN A 410 -9.98 16.04 -5.73
N ILE A 411 -10.07 16.56 -6.96
CA ILE A 411 -9.05 16.35 -8.00
C ILE A 411 -7.71 16.94 -7.58
N ALA A 412 -7.69 18.14 -7.00
CA ALA A 412 -6.47 18.76 -6.50
C ALA A 412 -5.80 17.91 -5.40
N ARG A 413 -6.59 17.32 -4.49
CA ARG A 413 -6.09 16.37 -3.48
C ARG A 413 -5.50 15.11 -4.11
N LEU A 414 -6.15 14.53 -5.12
CA LEU A 414 -5.65 13.35 -5.84
C LEU A 414 -4.33 13.65 -6.54
N LEU A 415 -4.24 14.72 -7.33
CA LEU A 415 -3.00 15.09 -8.03
C LEU A 415 -1.84 15.33 -7.04
N LYS A 416 -2.13 15.99 -5.91
CA LYS A 416 -1.14 16.17 -4.83
C LYS A 416 -0.73 14.85 -4.17
N SER A 417 -1.67 13.92 -4.00
CA SER A 417 -1.38 12.58 -3.47
C SER A 417 -0.50 11.78 -4.43
N ILE A 418 -0.83 11.78 -5.73
CA ILE A 418 -0.03 11.12 -6.77
C ILE A 418 1.41 11.67 -6.76
N ASP A 419 1.57 12.99 -6.75
CA ASP A 419 2.89 13.65 -6.75
C ASP A 419 3.76 13.19 -5.57
N ARG A 420 3.19 13.19 -4.36
CA ARG A 420 3.89 12.81 -3.12
C ARG A 420 4.20 11.33 -3.00
N THR A 421 3.30 10.47 -3.47
CA THR A 421 3.36 9.04 -3.17
C THR A 421 4.12 8.27 -4.23
N THR A 422 4.02 8.69 -5.49
CA THR A 422 4.63 7.97 -6.62
C THR A 422 5.98 8.55 -7.03
N GLY A 423 6.24 9.82 -6.71
CA GLY A 423 7.40 10.57 -7.20
C GLY A 423 7.20 11.16 -8.61
N TRP A 424 6.05 10.93 -9.26
CA TRP A 424 5.76 11.50 -10.58
C TRP A 424 5.17 12.90 -10.48
N GLY A 425 5.76 13.86 -11.22
CA GLY A 425 5.29 15.25 -11.22
C GLY A 425 3.84 15.39 -11.71
N ALA A 426 2.90 15.60 -10.80
CA ALA A 426 1.47 15.78 -11.09
C ALA A 426 0.98 17.20 -10.76
N LEU A 427 1.71 17.95 -9.94
CA LEU A 427 1.29 19.29 -9.50
C LEU A 427 1.24 20.34 -10.62
N TRP A 428 2.03 20.20 -11.69
CA TRP A 428 1.95 21.10 -12.84
C TRP A 428 0.60 20.97 -13.58
N ARG A 429 -0.03 19.79 -13.58
CA ARG A 429 -1.39 19.62 -14.10
C ARG A 429 -2.44 20.27 -13.22
N LEU A 430 -2.20 20.30 -11.90
CA LEU A 430 -3.06 21.08 -11.00
C LEU A 430 -2.94 22.58 -11.33
N THR A 431 -1.74 23.08 -11.61
CA THR A 431 -1.55 24.47 -12.05
C THR A 431 -2.27 24.77 -13.37
N ASP A 432 -2.19 23.86 -14.36
CA ASP A 432 -2.94 24.02 -15.61
C ASP A 432 -4.47 24.05 -15.33
N LEU A 433 -4.98 23.18 -14.45
CA LEU A 433 -6.40 23.19 -14.05
C LEU A 433 -6.82 24.45 -13.28
N GLU A 434 -5.96 25.00 -12.42
CA GLU A 434 -6.24 26.26 -11.73
C GLU A 434 -6.49 27.38 -12.74
N ALA A 435 -5.69 27.46 -13.80
CA ALA A 435 -5.88 28.42 -14.88
C ALA A 435 -7.22 28.19 -15.62
N GLU A 436 -7.55 26.93 -15.97
CA GLU A 436 -8.84 26.58 -16.58
C GLU A 436 -10.05 26.92 -15.69
N TRP A 437 -9.89 26.79 -14.37
CA TRP A 437 -10.93 27.09 -13.40
C TRP A 437 -11.04 28.58 -13.04
N GLY A 438 -10.11 29.42 -13.53
CA GLY A 438 -10.05 30.85 -13.26
C GLY A 438 -9.44 31.23 -11.90
N TYR A 439 -8.64 30.34 -11.29
CA TYR A 439 -7.89 30.62 -10.07
C TYR A 439 -6.51 31.22 -10.37
N ASP A 440 -5.95 31.97 -9.42
CA ASP A 440 -4.54 32.35 -9.47
C ASP A 440 -3.65 31.09 -9.43
N VAL A 441 -2.62 31.07 -10.28
CA VAL A 441 -1.65 29.96 -10.33
C VAL A 441 -1.04 29.69 -8.94
N GLY A 442 -1.21 28.46 -8.46
CA GLY A 442 -0.76 27.97 -7.16
C GLY A 442 -1.67 28.36 -5.98
N ALA A 443 -2.87 28.91 -6.20
CA ALA A 443 -3.78 29.30 -5.12
C ALA A 443 -4.30 28.10 -4.32
N LEU A 444 -4.84 27.07 -4.98
CA LEU A 444 -5.30 25.85 -4.32
C LEU A 444 -4.12 25.09 -3.72
N LEU A 445 -2.96 25.11 -4.38
CA LEU A 445 -1.75 24.49 -3.83
C LEU A 445 -1.37 25.12 -2.48
N LYS A 446 -1.38 26.47 -2.39
CA LYS A 446 -1.14 27.19 -1.13
C LYS A 446 -2.20 26.87 -0.07
N THR A 447 -3.48 26.80 -0.43
CA THR A 447 -4.55 26.42 0.50
C THR A 447 -4.36 24.98 1.01
N LEU A 448 -4.02 24.06 0.14
CA LEU A 448 -3.76 22.65 0.48
C LEU A 448 -2.49 22.48 1.31
N ILE A 449 -1.55 23.44 1.30
CA ILE A 449 -0.34 23.44 2.15
C ILE A 449 -0.61 24.13 3.50
N ALA A 450 -1.37 25.22 3.51
CA ALA A 450 -1.75 25.96 4.73
C ALA A 450 -2.70 25.16 5.62
N CYS A 451 -3.58 24.35 5.03
CA CYS A 451 -4.18 23.22 5.71
C CYS A 451 -3.07 22.18 5.94
N ARG A 452 -2.49 22.11 7.15
CA ARG A 452 -1.79 20.91 7.64
C ARG A 452 -2.82 19.77 7.83
N GLU A 453 -3.52 19.38 6.77
CA GLU A 453 -4.04 18.03 6.63
C GLU A 453 -2.79 17.16 6.49
N ARG A 454 -2.50 16.34 7.51
CA ARG A 454 -1.53 15.24 7.37
C ARG A 454 -2.05 14.37 6.24
N VAL A 455 -1.42 14.46 5.08
CA VAL A 455 -1.43 13.33 4.15
C VAL A 455 -0.56 12.29 4.85
N GLU A 456 -1.19 11.30 5.48
CA GLU A 456 -0.48 10.14 6.01
C GLU A 456 0.37 9.52 4.88
N PRO A 457 1.56 8.98 5.19
CA PRO A 457 2.30 8.20 4.22
C PRO A 457 1.43 7.00 3.83
N ILE A 458 1.08 6.89 2.55
CA ILE A 458 0.46 5.68 2.02
C ILE A 458 1.50 4.58 2.15
N ALA A 459 1.28 3.66 3.08
CA ALA A 459 2.20 2.56 3.38
C ALA A 459 2.50 1.77 2.09
N ASN A 460 3.78 1.70 1.73
CA ASN A 460 4.31 0.80 0.71
C ASN A 460 3.94 -0.65 1.07
N THR A 461 2.92 -1.20 0.41
CA THR A 461 2.64 -2.63 0.41
C THR A 461 3.31 -3.24 -0.82
N GLN A 462 4.59 -3.55 -0.69
CA GLN A 462 5.31 -4.38 -1.63
C GLN A 462 5.95 -5.56 -0.91
N GLN A 463 5.17 -6.61 -0.71
CA GLN A 463 5.65 -8.00 -0.66
C GLN A 463 4.52 -8.96 -1.11
N PRO A 464 4.87 -10.16 -1.63
CA PRO A 464 4.25 -10.72 -2.82
C PRO A 464 3.05 -11.62 -2.51
N CYS A 465 1.97 -11.43 -3.28
CA CYS A 465 0.88 -12.39 -3.40
C CYS A 465 1.41 -13.75 -3.88
N THR A 466 1.52 -14.72 -2.97
CA THR A 466 1.56 -16.14 -3.31
C THR A 466 0.23 -16.78 -2.96
N ALA A 467 -0.82 -16.42 -3.71
CA ALA A 467 -2.07 -17.16 -3.69
C ALA A 467 -1.89 -18.46 -4.50
N ARG A 468 -1.52 -19.55 -3.83
CA ARG A 468 -1.63 -20.89 -4.41
C ARG A 468 -3.11 -21.27 -4.50
N ILE A 469 -3.69 -21.11 -5.69
CA ILE A 469 -4.92 -21.81 -6.08
C ILE A 469 -4.57 -23.31 -6.17
N LYS A 470 -4.92 -24.08 -5.13
CA LYS A 470 -4.93 -25.55 -5.23
C LYS A 470 -6.26 -25.99 -5.82
N VAL A 471 -6.27 -26.22 -7.13
CA VAL A 471 -7.25 -27.10 -7.78
C VAL A 471 -6.93 -28.53 -7.33
N PHE A 472 -7.87 -29.16 -6.62
CA PHE A 472 -7.81 -30.57 -6.25
C PHE A 472 -8.01 -31.42 -7.51
N ILE A 473 -6.97 -32.16 -7.91
CA ILE A 473 -7.13 -33.39 -8.71
C ILE A 473 -6.42 -34.50 -7.93
N SER A 474 -7.22 -35.41 -7.40
CA SER A 474 -6.83 -36.56 -6.60
C SER A 474 -6.33 -37.71 -7.46
N TRP A 475 -5.13 -38.22 -7.19
CA TRP A 475 -4.76 -39.61 -7.45
C TRP A 475 -3.89 -40.12 -6.29
N GLU A 476 -4.42 -41.11 -5.57
CA GLU A 476 -3.72 -41.91 -4.56
C GLU A 476 -2.71 -42.89 -5.21
N ILE A 477 -1.66 -43.27 -4.47
CA ILE A 477 -1.08 -44.64 -4.30
C ILE A 477 0.24 -44.53 -3.49
N PRO A 478 0.61 -45.53 -2.64
CA PRO A 478 1.34 -45.31 -1.39
C PRO A 478 2.86 -45.64 -1.42
N ALA A 479 3.51 -45.30 -0.30
CA ALA A 479 4.93 -45.44 0.06
C ALA A 479 5.60 -46.80 -0.25
N PRO A 480 6.95 -46.88 -0.15
CA PRO A 480 7.51 -47.38 1.11
C PRO A 480 8.85 -46.77 1.58
N CYS A 481 8.99 -46.76 2.92
CA CYS A 481 10.18 -46.98 3.76
C CYS A 481 11.54 -47.23 3.08
N PHE A 482 12.60 -46.54 3.54
CA PHE A 482 13.87 -47.18 3.94
C PHE A 482 14.67 -46.31 4.91
N SER A 483 15.48 -47.00 5.72
CA SER A 483 16.08 -46.62 6.99
C SER A 483 17.52 -46.12 6.92
N LEU A 484 17.90 -45.37 7.98
CA LEU A 484 19.19 -45.37 8.70
C LEU A 484 20.51 -45.27 7.90
N SER A 485 21.24 -44.17 8.14
CA SER A 485 22.63 -44.29 8.56
C SER A 485 23.10 -43.03 9.31
N THR A 486 23.44 -43.27 10.57
CA THR A 486 24.22 -42.44 11.49
C THR A 486 25.54 -41.96 10.90
N ASN A 487 25.88 -40.70 11.12
CA ASN A 487 27.27 -40.28 11.34
C ASN A 487 27.29 -39.14 12.36
N VAL A 488 27.85 -39.46 13.52
CA VAL A 488 28.09 -38.58 14.65
C VAL A 488 29.37 -37.79 14.37
N HIS A 489 29.25 -36.47 14.22
CA HIS A 489 30.36 -35.54 14.42
C HIS A 489 30.08 -34.69 15.65
N ILE A 490 30.77 -35.00 16.75
CA ILE A 490 30.86 -34.15 17.93
C ILE A 490 31.85 -33.03 17.60
N LEU A 491 31.39 -31.80 17.39
CA LEU A 491 32.20 -30.59 17.58
C LEU A 491 31.31 -29.38 17.93
N ARG A 492 31.54 -28.87 19.16
CA ARG A 492 31.13 -27.59 19.74
C ARG A 492 29.62 -27.33 19.93
N ILE A 493 29.16 -27.59 21.15
CA ILE A 493 28.00 -26.91 21.74
C ILE A 493 28.35 -25.43 21.85
N ASN A 494 28.03 -24.63 20.83
CA ASN A 494 27.55 -23.29 21.11
C ASN A 494 26.28 -23.48 21.94
N ALA A 495 26.19 -22.83 23.09
CA ALA A 495 24.95 -22.81 23.86
C ALA A 495 23.82 -22.45 22.88
N MET A 496 22.96 -23.42 22.54
CA MET A 496 21.74 -23.12 21.82
C MET A 496 21.00 -22.13 22.70
N ALA A 497 20.84 -20.89 22.22
CA ALA A 497 19.95 -19.96 22.89
C ALA A 497 18.63 -20.70 23.08
N SER A 498 18.14 -20.75 24.32
CA SER A 498 16.82 -21.29 24.63
C SER A 498 15.81 -20.66 23.66
N PRO A 499 14.86 -21.42 23.10
CA PRO A 499 13.84 -20.85 22.22
C PRO A 499 13.22 -19.63 22.89
N ARG A 500 13.04 -18.55 22.12
CA ARG A 500 12.49 -17.30 22.65
C ARG A 500 11.07 -17.56 23.17
N PRO A 501 10.67 -16.98 24.31
CA PRO A 501 9.32 -17.13 24.82
C PRO A 501 8.31 -16.53 23.85
N VAL A 502 7.12 -17.14 23.79
CA VAL A 502 6.02 -16.69 22.93
C VAL A 502 4.86 -16.19 23.79
N ILE A 503 4.40 -14.97 23.55
CA ILE A 503 3.15 -14.44 24.11
C ILE A 503 2.08 -14.51 23.03
N SER A 504 1.02 -15.27 23.28
CA SER A 504 -0.18 -15.25 22.44
C SER A 504 -1.25 -14.39 23.08
N VAL A 505 -1.84 -13.48 22.30
CA VAL A 505 -2.95 -12.63 22.74
C VAL A 505 -4.21 -13.07 22.02
N LEU A 506 -5.22 -13.50 22.77
CA LEU A 506 -6.53 -13.85 22.25
C LEU A 506 -7.54 -12.75 22.55
N GLY A 507 -8.04 -12.12 21.49
CA GLY A 507 -9.40 -11.55 21.48
C GLY A 507 -9.57 -10.41 20.49
N SER A 508 -10.08 -9.26 20.93
CA SER A 508 -10.68 -8.29 20.00
C SER A 508 -9.71 -7.50 19.12
N LEU A 509 -10.15 -7.23 17.90
CA LEU A 509 -9.61 -6.23 17.00
C LEU A 509 -10.74 -5.27 16.61
N ASN A 510 -10.57 -3.97 16.89
CA ASN A 510 -11.58 -2.95 16.62
C ASN A 510 -10.96 -1.74 15.91
N ILE A 511 -11.75 -1.06 15.07
CA ILE A 511 -11.43 0.31 14.66
C ILE A 511 -12.05 1.30 15.65
N ASP A 512 -11.21 2.12 16.25
CA ASP A 512 -11.62 3.14 17.20
C ASP A 512 -11.93 4.45 16.45
N LEU A 513 -13.19 4.86 16.47
CA LEU A 513 -13.69 6.13 15.93
C LEU A 513 -13.79 7.15 17.06
N VAL A 514 -12.77 8.00 17.19
CA VAL A 514 -12.60 8.90 18.34
C VAL A 514 -13.03 10.32 17.99
N SER A 515 -14.02 10.85 18.71
CA SER A 515 -14.51 12.22 18.61
C SER A 515 -14.23 13.00 19.88
N TYR A 516 -13.57 14.15 19.75
CA TYR A 516 -13.26 15.04 20.87
C TYR A 516 -14.32 16.14 20.96
N VAL A 517 -14.97 16.29 22.11
CA VAL A 517 -16.10 17.18 22.35
C VAL A 517 -15.87 18.04 23.60
N PRO A 518 -16.43 19.26 23.66
CA PRO A 518 -16.31 20.12 24.84
C PRO A 518 -16.97 19.52 26.09
N HIS A 519 -17.99 18.69 25.91
CA HIS A 519 -18.64 17.87 26.94
C HIS A 519 -19.31 16.68 26.29
N HIS A 520 -19.57 15.62 27.05
CA HIS A 520 -20.36 14.49 26.54
C HIS A 520 -21.78 14.93 26.16
N PRO A 521 -22.31 14.49 24.99
CA PRO A 521 -23.62 14.91 24.53
C PRO A 521 -24.74 14.47 25.47
N LEU A 522 -25.68 15.37 25.72
CA LEU A 522 -26.93 15.08 26.42
C LEU A 522 -28.02 14.57 25.43
N PRO A 523 -29.06 13.88 25.92
CA PRO A 523 -30.17 13.45 25.07
C PRO A 523 -30.79 14.62 24.28
N GLY A 524 -30.84 14.51 22.96
CA GLY A 524 -31.40 15.53 22.05
C GLY A 524 -30.44 16.68 21.69
N GLU A 525 -29.26 16.72 22.30
CA GLU A 525 -28.24 17.72 22.01
C GLU A 525 -27.42 17.33 20.77
N THR A 526 -27.14 18.30 19.90
CA THR A 526 -26.18 18.14 18.81
C THR A 526 -24.95 18.97 19.14
N ILE A 527 -23.81 18.32 19.37
CA ILE A 527 -22.54 18.97 19.69
C ILE A 527 -21.61 18.88 18.49
N THR A 528 -20.93 19.98 18.18
CA THR A 528 -19.83 20.00 17.22
C THR A 528 -18.56 19.47 17.89
N SER A 529 -18.02 18.37 17.38
CA SER A 529 -16.71 17.88 17.81
C SER A 529 -15.60 18.83 17.35
N SER A 530 -14.58 19.04 18.18
CA SER A 530 -13.40 19.80 17.78
C SER A 530 -12.50 19.00 16.83
N ARG A 531 -12.48 17.67 16.96
CA ARG A 531 -11.64 16.74 16.18
C ARG A 531 -12.29 15.36 16.06
N PHE A 532 -11.97 14.65 14.98
CA PHE A 532 -12.36 13.27 14.74
C PHE A 532 -11.18 12.48 14.18
N ASN A 533 -10.90 11.32 14.77
CA ASN A 533 -9.79 10.44 14.37
C ASN A 533 -10.28 9.00 14.24
N VAL A 534 -9.59 8.22 13.41
CA VAL A 534 -9.82 6.78 13.22
C VAL A 534 -8.52 6.06 13.52
N PHE A 535 -8.53 5.11 14.45
CA PHE A 535 -7.33 4.37 14.86
C PHE A 535 -7.56 2.86 14.84
N PRO A 536 -6.54 2.06 14.50
CA PRO A 536 -6.50 0.65 14.90
C PRO A 536 -6.54 0.54 16.43
N GLY A 537 -7.39 -0.34 16.93
CA GLY A 537 -7.70 -0.48 18.35
C GLY A 537 -8.29 -1.85 18.69
N GLY A 538 -9.06 -1.89 19.77
CA GLY A 538 -9.51 -3.13 20.41
C GLY A 538 -8.50 -3.64 21.45
N LYS A 539 -9.00 -4.12 22.59
CA LYS A 539 -8.15 -4.49 23.73
C LYS A 539 -7.13 -5.56 23.37
N GLY A 540 -7.53 -6.57 22.62
CA GLY A 540 -6.62 -7.63 22.17
C GLY A 540 -5.48 -7.09 21.32
N ALA A 541 -5.81 -6.32 20.29
CA ALA A 541 -4.82 -5.69 19.42
C ALA A 541 -3.90 -4.72 20.20
N ASN A 542 -4.45 -3.88 21.08
CA ASN A 542 -3.66 -2.96 21.91
C ASN A 542 -2.68 -3.70 22.82
N GLN A 543 -3.11 -4.80 23.46
CA GLN A 543 -2.26 -5.61 24.33
C GLN A 543 -1.16 -6.35 23.54
N ALA A 544 -1.48 -6.84 22.33
CA ALA A 544 -0.51 -7.45 21.44
C ALA A 544 0.55 -6.45 20.98
N VAL A 545 0.15 -5.25 20.56
CA VAL A 545 1.07 -4.16 20.19
C VAL A 545 1.90 -3.71 21.39
N ALA A 546 1.30 -3.62 22.58
CA ALA A 546 2.03 -3.31 23.81
C ALA A 546 3.14 -4.34 24.07
N CYS A 547 2.83 -5.63 24.03
CA CYS A 547 3.83 -6.69 24.19
C CYS A 547 4.94 -6.57 23.15
N ALA A 548 4.58 -6.35 21.88
CA ALA A 548 5.56 -6.24 20.80
C ALA A 548 6.50 -5.06 20.99
N LYS A 549 5.96 -3.84 21.15
CA LYS A 549 6.77 -2.60 21.30
C LYS A 549 7.64 -2.58 22.55
N LEU A 550 7.18 -3.21 23.64
CA LEU A 550 7.93 -3.26 24.89
C LEU A 550 8.96 -4.39 24.93
N SER A 551 8.84 -5.38 24.05
CA SER A 551 9.81 -6.49 23.91
C SER A 551 11.00 -6.16 23.00
N ARG A 552 10.91 -5.11 22.16
CA ARG A 552 11.92 -4.78 21.13
C ARG A 552 12.11 -3.28 20.96
N THR A 553 13.24 -2.90 20.36
CA THR A 553 13.56 -1.51 20.03
C THR A 553 12.78 -1.03 18.81
N SER A 554 12.67 0.29 18.65
CA SER A 554 11.89 0.92 17.57
C SER A 554 12.38 0.59 16.15
N ASP A 555 13.60 0.06 16.00
CA ASP A 555 14.16 -0.44 14.75
C ASP A 555 13.74 -1.88 14.40
N LEU A 556 12.81 -2.47 15.19
CA LEU A 556 12.28 -3.83 15.05
C LEU A 556 13.32 -4.94 15.21
N LYS A 557 14.47 -4.67 15.82
CA LYS A 557 15.52 -5.68 16.04
C LYS A 557 15.48 -6.29 17.44
N ASN A 558 16.07 -7.48 17.54
CA ASN A 558 16.36 -8.18 18.80
C ASN A 558 15.18 -8.28 19.78
N PRO A 559 14.01 -8.83 19.37
CA PRO A 559 12.90 -8.99 20.29
C PRO A 559 13.27 -9.99 21.40
N SER A 560 12.97 -9.62 22.65
CA SER A 560 13.09 -10.55 23.78
C SER A 560 11.94 -11.55 23.84
N VAL A 561 10.84 -11.29 23.15
CA VAL A 561 9.62 -12.11 23.14
C VAL A 561 9.01 -12.09 21.74
N ASP A 562 8.58 -13.25 21.25
CA ASP A 562 7.78 -13.37 20.03
C ASP A 562 6.29 -13.21 20.40
N VAL A 563 5.54 -12.40 19.64
CA VAL A 563 4.14 -12.06 19.97
C VAL A 563 3.23 -12.48 18.82
N THR A 564 2.15 -13.18 19.14
CA THR A 564 1.15 -13.62 18.15
C THR A 564 -0.25 -13.17 18.57
N MET A 565 -1.06 -12.73 17.62
CA MET A 565 -2.45 -12.38 17.84
C MET A 565 -3.38 -13.51 17.35
N ILE A 566 -4.36 -13.85 18.17
CA ILE A 566 -5.47 -14.77 17.86
C ILE A 566 -6.74 -13.94 17.96
N GLY A 567 -7.53 -13.91 16.90
CA GLY A 567 -8.70 -13.04 16.85
C GLY A 567 -9.47 -13.21 15.56
N ALA A 568 -10.40 -12.28 15.30
CA ALA A 568 -11.16 -12.27 14.06
C ALA A 568 -11.34 -10.84 13.54
N VAL A 569 -11.27 -10.69 12.22
CA VAL A 569 -11.56 -9.44 11.50
C VAL A 569 -12.52 -9.74 10.35
N GLY A 570 -13.20 -8.72 9.84
CA GLY A 570 -14.00 -8.87 8.63
C GLY A 570 -13.16 -8.80 7.36
N ALA A 571 -13.65 -9.36 6.26
CA ALA A 571 -13.13 -9.06 4.92
C ALA A 571 -13.62 -7.70 4.39
N ASP A 572 -13.47 -6.68 5.23
CA ASP A 572 -13.70 -5.29 4.89
C ASP A 572 -12.39 -4.49 4.93
N ALA A 573 -12.45 -3.23 4.50
CA ALA A 573 -11.27 -2.36 4.49
C ALA A 573 -10.65 -2.20 5.89
N TYR A 574 -11.46 -2.26 6.95
CA TYR A 574 -11.00 -2.17 8.33
C TYR A 574 -10.24 -3.41 8.78
N GLY A 575 -10.62 -4.61 8.31
CA GLY A 575 -9.90 -5.84 8.60
C GLY A 575 -8.48 -5.80 8.07
N SER A 576 -8.30 -5.32 6.83
CA SER A 576 -6.96 -5.10 6.27
C SER A 576 -6.14 -4.09 7.09
N VAL A 577 -6.73 -2.96 7.50
CA VAL A 577 -6.07 -1.95 8.34
C VAL A 577 -5.63 -2.52 9.69
N LEU A 578 -6.47 -3.32 10.34
CA LEU A 578 -6.16 -3.96 11.63
C LEU A 578 -5.01 -4.97 11.50
N LEU A 579 -5.04 -5.80 10.45
CA LEU A 579 -3.98 -6.78 10.17
C LEU A 579 -2.64 -6.10 9.84
N ASP A 580 -2.67 -5.08 8.98
CA ASP A 580 -1.46 -4.36 8.57
C ASP A 580 -0.84 -3.59 9.74
N SER A 581 -1.68 -3.04 10.63
CA SER A 581 -1.21 -2.40 11.86
C SER A 581 -0.46 -3.38 12.76
N LEU A 582 -1.01 -4.57 13.03
CA LEU A 582 -0.33 -5.61 13.81
C LEU A 582 0.99 -6.06 13.17
N LYS A 583 1.00 -6.29 11.86
CA LYS A 583 2.22 -6.67 11.11
C LYS A 583 3.29 -5.58 11.17
N SER A 584 2.91 -4.30 11.13
CA SER A 584 3.86 -3.19 11.23
C SER A 584 4.60 -3.12 12.57
N TYR A 585 4.02 -3.71 13.63
CA TYR A 585 4.65 -3.87 14.94
C TYR A 585 5.26 -5.26 15.15
N ASP A 586 5.37 -6.07 14.09
CA ASP A 586 5.95 -7.42 14.09
C ASP A 586 5.24 -8.37 15.09
N VAL A 587 3.90 -8.28 15.08
CA VAL A 587 2.98 -9.23 15.72
C VAL A 587 2.56 -10.28 14.70
N GLY A 588 2.71 -11.57 15.03
CA GLY A 588 2.27 -12.68 14.19
C GLY A 588 0.74 -12.70 14.03
N THR A 589 0.26 -12.78 12.79
CA THR A 589 -1.18 -12.65 12.45
C THR A 589 -1.79 -13.93 11.87
N ASP A 590 -1.03 -15.02 11.81
CA ASP A 590 -1.44 -16.28 11.15
C ASP A 590 -2.66 -16.95 11.82
N SER A 591 -2.88 -16.67 13.10
CA SER A 591 -4.01 -17.20 13.89
C SER A 591 -5.23 -16.28 13.91
N ILE A 592 -5.30 -15.26 13.04
CA ILE A 592 -6.45 -14.38 12.89
C ILE A 592 -7.39 -14.90 11.80
N ILE A 593 -8.66 -15.06 12.14
CA ILE A 593 -9.71 -15.46 11.20
C ILE A 593 -10.18 -14.23 10.42
N VAL A 594 -10.22 -14.32 9.09
CA VAL A 594 -10.86 -13.32 8.23
C VAL A 594 -12.25 -13.83 7.85
N ASN A 595 -13.29 -13.16 8.32
CA ASN A 595 -14.68 -13.56 8.10
C ASN A 595 -15.21 -12.98 6.78
N ASN A 596 -15.70 -13.86 5.89
CA ASN A 596 -16.14 -13.52 4.53
C ASN A 596 -17.66 -13.71 4.33
N ASP A 597 -18.42 -13.96 5.40
CA ASP A 597 -19.82 -14.41 5.29
C ASP A 597 -20.81 -13.30 4.88
N GLY A 598 -20.32 -12.06 4.68
CA GLY A 598 -21.08 -10.95 4.08
C GLY A 598 -22.17 -10.32 4.97
N GLY A 599 -22.37 -10.83 6.19
CA GLY A 599 -23.31 -10.28 7.17
C GLY A 599 -22.74 -9.12 7.97
N ALA A 600 -23.60 -8.38 8.69
CA ALA A 600 -23.17 -7.30 9.60
C ALA A 600 -22.24 -7.81 10.72
N GLU A 601 -22.42 -9.05 11.16
CA GLU A 601 -21.57 -9.75 12.13
C GLU A 601 -20.23 -10.21 11.55
N SER A 602 -20.07 -10.12 10.22
CA SER A 602 -18.83 -10.40 9.50
C SER A 602 -17.97 -9.16 9.26
N GLN A 603 -18.44 -7.95 9.61
CA GLN A 603 -17.64 -6.72 9.52
C GLN A 603 -16.67 -6.62 10.69
N SER A 604 -15.52 -5.98 10.52
CA SER A 604 -14.56 -5.75 11.60
C SER A 604 -15.22 -4.97 12.76
N GLY A 605 -14.77 -5.23 13.99
CA GLY A 605 -15.30 -4.53 15.16
C GLY A 605 -15.03 -3.03 15.10
N ILE A 606 -15.94 -2.24 15.67
CA ILE A 606 -15.86 -0.77 15.70
C ILE A 606 -16.16 -0.29 17.12
N ALA A 607 -15.32 0.59 17.66
CA ALA A 607 -15.59 1.30 18.90
C ALA A 607 -15.79 2.80 18.62
N MET A 608 -16.96 3.34 18.91
CA MET A 608 -17.20 4.78 18.88
C MET A 608 -16.83 5.37 20.24
N ILE A 609 -15.81 6.23 20.26
CA ILE A 609 -15.25 6.81 21.47
C ILE A 609 -15.51 8.31 21.47
N ILE A 610 -16.21 8.80 22.48
CA ILE A 610 -16.45 10.23 22.69
C ILE A 610 -15.58 10.66 23.85
N VAL A 611 -14.65 11.60 23.63
CA VAL A 611 -13.74 12.13 24.64
C VAL A 611 -14.14 13.54 25.01
N ASP A 612 -14.41 13.77 26.29
CA ASP A 612 -14.62 15.09 26.89
C ASP A 612 -13.25 15.79 27.02
N GLU A 613 -13.02 16.84 26.23
CA GLU A 613 -11.70 17.49 26.15
C GLU A 613 -11.25 18.15 27.46
N PRO A 614 -12.11 18.85 28.23
CA PRO A 614 -11.70 19.43 29.51
C PRO A 614 -11.27 18.41 30.56
N THR A 615 -11.92 17.24 30.61
CA THR A 615 -11.69 16.23 31.66
C THR A 615 -10.81 15.06 31.22
N GLY A 616 -10.70 14.80 29.91
CA GLY A 616 -10.05 13.62 29.35
C GLY A 616 -10.84 12.31 29.54
N GLN A 617 -12.07 12.38 30.05
CA GLN A 617 -12.93 11.20 30.23
C GLN A 617 -13.47 10.71 28.89
N ASN A 618 -13.64 9.40 28.74
CA ASN A 618 -14.16 8.79 27.53
C ASN A 618 -15.47 8.02 27.76
N ARG A 619 -16.31 7.96 26.73
CA ARG A 619 -17.48 7.07 26.64
C ARG A 619 -17.34 6.24 25.38
N ILE A 620 -17.44 4.92 25.53
CA ILE A 620 -17.17 3.96 24.45
C ILE A 620 -18.46 3.19 24.14
N ILE A 621 -18.83 3.16 22.86
CA ILE A 621 -19.90 2.32 22.31
C ILE A 621 -19.23 1.29 21.40
N LEU A 622 -19.29 0.02 21.78
CA LEU A 622 -18.66 -1.07 21.04
C LEU A 622 -19.68 -1.79 20.15
N SER A 623 -19.35 -1.92 18.87
CA SER A 623 -19.98 -2.84 17.93
C SER A 623 -18.97 -3.97 17.66
N PRO A 624 -19.18 -5.18 18.17
CA PRO A 624 -18.14 -6.20 18.20
C PRO A 624 -17.81 -6.78 16.83
N GLY A 625 -18.76 -6.80 15.87
CA GLY A 625 -18.52 -7.30 14.52
C GLY A 625 -17.93 -8.72 14.51
N ALA A 626 -16.91 -8.95 13.69
CA ALA A 626 -16.25 -10.23 13.47
C ALA A 626 -15.67 -10.84 14.75
N ASN A 627 -15.42 -10.04 15.80
CA ASN A 627 -14.98 -10.55 17.09
C ASN A 627 -15.96 -11.57 17.70
N ILE A 628 -17.27 -11.47 17.39
CA ILE A 628 -18.27 -12.45 17.86
C ILE A 628 -18.22 -13.77 17.09
N SER A 629 -17.58 -13.79 15.93
CA SER A 629 -17.47 -15.00 15.10
C SER A 629 -16.49 -16.03 15.68
N LEU A 630 -15.69 -15.66 16.69
CA LEU A 630 -14.85 -16.60 17.41
C LEU A 630 -15.72 -17.57 18.22
N GLN A 631 -15.77 -18.82 17.79
CA GLN A 631 -16.55 -19.89 18.41
C GLN A 631 -15.68 -20.75 19.35
N PRO A 632 -16.29 -21.37 20.38
CA PRO A 632 -15.61 -22.33 21.25
C PRO A 632 -14.93 -23.47 20.45
N SER A 633 -15.53 -23.91 19.35
CA SER A 633 -14.98 -24.97 18.49
C SER A 633 -13.63 -24.64 17.87
N HIS A 634 -13.22 -23.37 17.80
CA HIS A 634 -11.89 -22.97 17.34
C HIS A 634 -10.78 -23.29 18.36
N PHE A 635 -11.14 -23.64 19.60
CA PHE A 635 -10.22 -23.80 20.72
C PHE A 635 -10.29 -25.21 21.33
N THR A 636 -10.16 -26.24 20.50
CA THR A 636 -9.80 -27.59 20.98
C THR A 636 -8.37 -27.62 21.52
N GLU A 637 -7.50 -26.82 20.89
CA GLU A 637 -6.15 -26.46 21.32
C GLU A 637 -5.95 -24.96 21.06
N ILE A 638 -4.88 -24.36 21.60
CA ILE A 638 -4.56 -22.95 21.30
C ILE A 638 -3.92 -22.87 19.90
N PRO A 639 -4.48 -22.10 18.94
CA PRO A 639 -3.93 -21.98 17.60
C PRO A 639 -2.52 -21.37 17.58
N GLY A 640 -1.59 -22.01 16.87
CA GLY A 640 -0.22 -21.54 16.68
C GLY A 640 0.80 -22.26 17.58
N PRO A 641 2.01 -21.70 17.77
CA PRO A 641 3.01 -22.27 18.67
C PRO A 641 2.50 -22.29 20.12
N THR A 642 2.86 -23.31 20.90
CA THR A 642 2.51 -23.37 22.32
C THR A 642 3.08 -22.15 23.05
N PRO A 643 2.23 -21.27 23.61
CA PRO A 643 2.72 -20.03 24.18
C PRO A 643 3.25 -20.23 25.59
N SER A 644 4.28 -19.45 25.93
CA SER A 644 4.77 -19.23 27.29
C SER A 644 3.74 -18.48 28.14
N LEU A 645 2.88 -17.66 27.51
CA LEU A 645 1.79 -16.95 28.17
C LEU A 645 0.64 -16.71 27.19
N LEU A 646 -0.59 -17.02 27.61
CA LEU A 646 -1.81 -16.64 26.91
C LEU A 646 -2.47 -15.45 27.60
N ILE A 647 -2.62 -14.33 26.89
CA ILE A 647 -3.36 -13.14 27.33
C ILE A 647 -4.77 -13.19 26.75
N MET A 648 -5.80 -12.95 27.55
CA MET A 648 -7.20 -12.89 27.11
C MET A 648 -7.93 -11.68 27.68
N GLN A 649 -8.94 -11.21 26.96
CA GLN A 649 -9.90 -10.19 27.42
C GLN A 649 -11.34 -10.54 27.01
N LEU A 650 -12.31 -9.70 27.37
CA LEU A 650 -13.74 -10.01 27.32
C LEU A 650 -14.50 -9.24 26.23
N GLU A 651 -13.81 -8.72 25.21
CA GLU A 651 -14.44 -8.14 24.00
C GLU A 651 -14.75 -9.20 22.93
N ILE A 652 -14.64 -10.48 23.28
CA ILE A 652 -15.04 -11.65 22.48
C ILE A 652 -16.02 -12.51 23.28
N PRO A 653 -16.74 -13.46 22.67
CA PRO A 653 -17.73 -14.28 23.38
C PRO A 653 -17.14 -15.00 24.61
N LEU A 654 -17.81 -14.89 25.75
CA LEU A 654 -17.34 -15.45 27.02
C LEU A 654 -17.15 -16.98 26.95
N GLU A 655 -18.04 -17.68 26.24
CA GLU A 655 -17.94 -19.13 26.04
C GLU A 655 -16.64 -19.52 25.33
N THR A 656 -16.18 -18.69 24.40
CA THR A 656 -14.92 -18.87 23.68
C THR A 656 -13.73 -18.64 24.60
N VAL A 657 -13.76 -17.62 25.46
CA VAL A 657 -12.73 -17.36 26.48
C VAL A 657 -12.63 -18.55 27.46
N ILE A 658 -13.76 -19.10 27.89
CA ILE A 658 -13.83 -20.28 28.78
C ILE A 658 -13.20 -21.50 28.09
N GLN A 659 -13.53 -21.73 26.82
CA GLN A 659 -13.01 -22.88 26.08
C GLN A 659 -11.50 -22.75 25.81
N ALA A 660 -11.02 -21.56 25.45
CA ALA A 660 -9.58 -21.29 25.33
C ALA A 660 -8.85 -21.46 26.66
N PHE A 661 -9.43 -21.03 27.78
CA PHE A 661 -8.86 -21.25 29.11
C PHE A 661 -8.71 -22.76 29.43
N LYS A 662 -9.71 -23.58 29.08
CA LYS A 662 -9.66 -25.04 29.25
C LYS A 662 -8.57 -25.68 28.37
N ALA A 663 -8.43 -25.23 27.12
CA ALA A 663 -7.37 -25.67 26.22
C ALA A 663 -5.98 -25.33 26.79
N ALA A 664 -5.77 -24.09 27.24
CA ALA A 664 -4.50 -23.64 27.83
C ALA A 664 -4.13 -24.43 29.11
N LYS A 665 -5.11 -24.76 29.95
CA LYS A 665 -4.89 -25.63 31.12
C LYS A 665 -4.40 -27.03 30.74
N THR A 666 -4.93 -27.58 29.66
CA THR A 666 -4.56 -28.92 29.19
C THR A 666 -3.09 -28.98 28.75
N THR A 667 -2.57 -27.89 28.19
CA THR A 667 -1.16 -27.76 27.77
C THR A 667 -0.25 -27.21 28.87
N GLY A 668 -0.78 -26.85 30.03
CA GLY A 668 -0.02 -26.23 31.13
C GLY A 668 0.38 -24.77 30.86
N THR A 669 -0.18 -24.13 29.85
CA THR A 669 0.08 -22.73 29.49
C THR A 669 -0.50 -21.80 30.57
N PRO A 670 0.29 -20.89 31.16
CA PRO A 670 -0.23 -19.90 32.10
C PRO A 670 -1.09 -18.87 31.37
N VAL A 671 -2.18 -18.46 32.01
CA VAL A 671 -3.16 -17.52 31.47
C VAL A 671 -3.17 -16.22 32.27
N LEU A 672 -3.07 -15.09 31.56
CA LEU A 672 -3.37 -13.76 32.06
C LEU A 672 -4.73 -13.33 31.52
N LEU A 673 -5.69 -13.07 32.41
CA LEU A 673 -7.00 -12.55 32.04
C LEU A 673 -7.12 -11.09 32.46
N ASN A 674 -7.46 -10.23 31.50
CA ASN A 674 -7.98 -8.90 31.77
C ASN A 674 -9.51 -8.92 31.58
N PRO A 675 -10.30 -8.89 32.65
CA PRO A 675 -11.76 -9.08 32.57
C PRO A 675 -12.49 -7.81 32.12
N ALA A 676 -12.08 -7.24 30.99
CA ALA A 676 -12.58 -6.00 30.44
C ALA A 676 -13.22 -6.23 29.06
N PRO A 677 -14.45 -5.71 28.81
CA PRO A 677 -15.35 -5.04 29.75
C PRO A 677 -15.85 -5.98 30.86
N ALA A 678 -16.22 -5.39 32.00
CA ALA A 678 -16.62 -6.12 33.19
C ALA A 678 -17.91 -6.93 32.96
N GLN A 679 -17.85 -8.24 33.19
CA GLN A 679 -19.01 -9.14 33.22
C GLN A 679 -18.79 -10.24 34.26
N VAL A 680 -19.87 -10.87 34.73
CA VAL A 680 -19.77 -11.96 35.70
C VAL A 680 -19.02 -13.15 35.10
N LEU A 681 -18.00 -13.63 35.79
CA LEU A 681 -17.22 -14.80 35.38
C LEU A 681 -17.67 -16.06 36.14
N PRO A 682 -17.75 -17.22 35.47
CA PRO A 682 -18.02 -18.46 36.17
C PRO A 682 -16.86 -18.85 37.08
N SER A 683 -17.18 -19.49 38.21
CA SER A 683 -16.23 -19.86 39.26
C SER A 683 -15.05 -20.72 38.76
N GLU A 684 -15.27 -21.49 37.70
CA GLU A 684 -14.25 -22.36 37.10
C GLU A 684 -13.06 -21.62 36.48
N ILE A 685 -13.23 -20.35 36.08
CA ILE A 685 -12.14 -19.54 35.50
C ILE A 685 -11.10 -19.18 36.58
N TYR A 686 -11.53 -18.86 37.80
CA TYR A 686 -10.60 -18.40 38.84
C TYR A 686 -9.60 -19.47 39.25
N GLN A 687 -10.05 -20.74 39.31
CA GLN A 687 -9.24 -21.86 39.73
C GLN A 687 -8.07 -22.07 38.77
N GLY A 688 -6.83 -21.81 39.20
CA GLY A 688 -5.63 -22.04 38.39
C GLY A 688 -5.32 -20.95 37.36
N LEU A 689 -6.06 -19.84 37.35
CA LEU A 689 -5.70 -18.64 36.58
C LEU A 689 -4.37 -18.09 37.11
N ALA A 690 -3.39 -17.90 36.21
CA ALA A 690 -2.06 -17.51 36.62
C ALA A 690 -2.00 -16.02 37.00
N HIS A 691 -2.66 -15.16 36.21
CA HIS A 691 -2.67 -13.71 36.43
C HIS A 691 -4.07 -13.13 36.15
N LEU A 692 -4.58 -12.32 37.07
CA LEU A 692 -5.80 -11.55 36.91
C LEU A 692 -5.46 -10.06 37.06
N ILE A 693 -5.64 -9.28 36.01
CA ILE A 693 -5.33 -7.84 36.00
C ILE A 693 -6.60 -7.07 35.63
N LEU A 694 -7.08 -6.25 36.56
CA LEU A 694 -8.37 -5.57 36.44
C LEU A 694 -8.34 -4.17 37.04
N ASN A 695 -9.26 -3.29 36.64
CA ASN A 695 -9.42 -1.96 37.25
C ASN A 695 -10.40 -1.96 38.45
N GLU A 696 -10.59 -0.79 39.07
CA GLU A 696 -11.49 -0.57 40.21
C GLU A 696 -12.93 -1.01 39.88
N THR A 697 -13.48 -0.57 38.75
CA THR A 697 -14.85 -0.88 38.30
C THR A 697 -15.05 -2.39 38.07
N GLU A 698 -14.11 -3.04 37.39
CA GLU A 698 -14.10 -4.48 37.16
C GLU A 698 -13.97 -5.26 38.48
N ALA A 699 -13.17 -4.75 39.42
CA ALA A 699 -12.94 -5.40 40.71
C ALA A 699 -14.17 -5.31 41.60
N ALA A 700 -14.83 -4.16 41.61
CA ALA A 700 -16.11 -3.97 42.28
C ALA A 700 -17.16 -4.96 41.77
N LEU A 701 -17.33 -5.05 40.45
CA LEU A 701 -18.29 -5.98 39.84
C LEU A 701 -17.99 -7.44 40.22
N LEU A 702 -16.75 -7.90 40.03
CA LEU A 702 -16.38 -9.31 40.23
C LEU A 702 -16.30 -9.72 41.70
N SER A 703 -16.10 -8.77 42.61
CA SER A 703 -16.17 -8.97 44.06
C SER A 703 -17.57 -8.71 44.65
N ALA A 704 -18.54 -8.34 43.80
CA ALA A 704 -19.91 -7.97 44.18
C ALA A 704 -19.96 -6.87 45.26
N LYS A 705 -19.14 -5.84 45.08
CA LYS A 705 -19.04 -4.65 45.93
C LYS A 705 -19.40 -3.39 45.14
N ASP A 706 -19.70 -2.30 45.82
CA ASP A 706 -19.94 -1.03 45.17
C ASP A 706 -18.60 -0.39 44.75
N GLU A 707 -18.57 0.26 43.58
CA GLU A 707 -17.37 0.91 43.06
C GLU A 707 -16.87 2.02 43.99
N SER A 708 -17.78 2.73 44.66
CA SER A 708 -17.44 3.78 45.62
C SER A 708 -16.64 3.26 46.82
N GLU A 709 -16.75 1.97 47.16
CA GLU A 709 -15.99 1.36 48.26
C GLU A 709 -14.50 1.19 47.93
N PHE A 710 -14.12 1.18 46.63
CA PHE A 710 -12.74 1.02 46.19
C PHE A 710 -11.88 2.28 46.40
N GLU A 711 -12.46 3.37 46.91
CA GLU A 711 -11.67 4.49 47.44
C GLU A 711 -10.86 4.11 48.68
N ASP A 712 -11.35 3.17 49.50
CA ASP A 712 -10.63 2.63 50.64
C ASP A 712 -9.72 1.48 50.21
N ILE A 713 -8.41 1.67 50.38
CA ILE A 713 -7.41 0.64 50.06
C ILE A 713 -7.69 -0.68 50.79
N SER A 714 -8.28 -0.64 52.00
CA SER A 714 -8.63 -1.86 52.75
C SER A 714 -9.65 -2.74 52.03
N VAL A 715 -10.52 -2.13 51.22
CA VAL A 715 -11.51 -2.84 50.38
C VAL A 715 -10.82 -3.49 49.19
N VAL A 716 -9.86 -2.79 48.58
CA VAL A 716 -9.01 -3.29 47.49
C VAL A 716 -8.20 -4.51 47.97
N GLU A 717 -7.57 -4.44 49.15
CA GLU A 717 -6.82 -5.56 49.73
C GLU A 717 -7.72 -6.79 49.93
N LYS A 718 -8.92 -6.58 50.47
CA LYS A 718 -9.90 -7.66 50.68
C LYS A 718 -10.38 -8.26 49.37
N ALA A 719 -10.59 -7.44 48.33
CA ALA A 719 -11.00 -7.92 47.01
C ALA A 719 -9.89 -8.76 46.37
N ALA A 720 -8.63 -8.31 46.44
CA ALA A 720 -7.49 -9.09 45.97
C ALA A 720 -7.36 -10.43 46.72
N ALA A 721 -7.51 -10.41 48.05
CA ALA A 721 -7.49 -11.62 48.87
C ALA A 721 -8.63 -12.61 48.53
N ASP A 722 -9.82 -12.11 48.22
CA ASP A 722 -10.94 -12.93 47.77
C ASP A 722 -10.65 -13.60 46.41
N PHE A 723 -10.07 -12.90 45.44
CA PHE A 723 -9.65 -13.52 44.17
C PHE A 723 -8.57 -14.59 44.35
N LEU A 724 -7.59 -14.37 45.25
CA LEU A 724 -6.61 -15.40 45.60
C LEU A 724 -7.30 -16.61 46.25
N ALA A 725 -8.24 -16.41 47.16
CA ALA A 725 -9.01 -17.48 47.80
C ALA A 725 -9.86 -18.29 46.80
N ARG A 726 -10.30 -17.67 45.71
CA ARG A 726 -11.01 -18.33 44.60
C ARG A 726 -10.07 -19.13 43.67
N GLY A 727 -8.75 -19.04 43.85
CA GLY A 727 -7.75 -19.88 43.18
C GLY A 727 -6.87 -19.17 42.14
N VAL A 728 -6.90 -17.83 42.08
CA VAL A 728 -6.00 -17.05 41.22
C VAL A 728 -4.61 -16.99 41.87
N ARG A 729 -3.53 -17.11 41.09
CA ARG A 729 -2.16 -17.09 41.62
C ARG A 729 -1.60 -15.68 41.83
N ASN A 730 -1.85 -14.78 40.90
CA ASN A 730 -1.41 -13.39 40.94
C ASN A 730 -2.57 -12.45 40.60
N VAL A 731 -2.80 -11.44 41.44
CA VAL A 731 -3.87 -10.45 41.26
C VAL A 731 -3.26 -9.06 41.24
N VAL A 732 -3.67 -8.26 40.26
CA VAL A 732 -3.33 -6.84 40.16
C VAL A 732 -4.61 -6.04 39.96
N ILE A 733 -4.84 -5.05 40.83
CA ILE A 733 -5.94 -4.10 40.73
C ILE A 733 -5.34 -2.72 40.39
N THR A 734 -5.58 -2.24 39.17
CA THR A 734 -5.12 -0.90 38.75
C THR A 734 -6.07 0.17 39.24
N LEU A 735 -5.53 1.21 39.87
CA LEU A 735 -6.25 2.27 40.60
C LEU A 735 -6.09 3.65 39.94
N GLY A 736 -5.93 3.67 38.62
CA GLY A 736 -5.69 4.89 37.83
C GLY A 736 -4.56 5.76 38.40
N GLY A 737 -4.88 7.01 38.73
CA GLY A 737 -3.93 7.98 39.31
C GLY A 737 -3.40 7.62 40.70
N LYS A 738 -3.94 6.60 41.37
CA LYS A 738 -3.45 6.09 42.66
C LYS A 738 -2.39 4.99 42.49
N GLY A 739 -2.23 4.43 41.28
CA GLY A 739 -1.24 3.39 40.97
C GLY A 739 -1.85 2.01 40.79
N ALA A 740 -1.26 0.98 41.38
CA ALA A 740 -1.79 -0.37 41.32
C ALA A 740 -1.50 -1.15 42.61
N TYR A 741 -2.49 -1.89 43.09
CA TYR A 741 -2.33 -2.86 44.16
C TYR A 741 -2.05 -4.23 43.57
N TYR A 742 -1.10 -4.96 44.15
CA TYR A 742 -0.81 -6.34 43.75
C TYR A 742 -0.85 -7.27 44.96
N ALA A 743 -1.21 -8.54 44.73
CA ALA A 743 -1.10 -9.62 45.70
C ALA A 743 -0.92 -10.95 44.98
N ASN A 744 -0.19 -11.90 45.58
CA ASN A 744 -0.03 -13.24 45.04
C ASN A 744 -0.14 -14.35 46.10
N GLU A 745 -0.18 -15.59 45.64
CA GLU A 745 -0.29 -16.79 46.48
C GLU A 745 0.93 -17.03 47.39
N THR A 746 2.09 -16.43 47.10
CA THR A 746 3.29 -16.53 47.95
C THR A 746 3.28 -15.54 49.11
N GLY A 747 2.27 -14.67 49.17
CA GLY A 747 2.10 -13.66 50.22
C GLY A 747 2.72 -12.30 49.91
N ALA A 748 3.33 -12.12 48.74
CA ALA A 748 3.78 -10.81 48.29
C ALA A 748 2.56 -9.94 47.98
N LYS A 749 2.52 -8.74 48.55
CA LYS A 749 1.44 -7.77 48.33
C LYS A 749 1.93 -6.34 48.57
N GLY A 750 1.33 -5.39 47.89
CA GLY A 750 1.66 -3.98 48.09
C GLY A 750 0.91 -3.04 47.16
N LEU A 751 0.86 -1.77 47.55
CA LEU A 751 0.40 -0.67 46.72
C LEU A 751 1.61 0.03 46.11
N ILE A 752 1.68 0.08 44.78
CA ILE A 752 2.68 0.86 44.07
C ILE A 752 2.03 2.14 43.56
N PRO A 753 2.47 3.33 43.99
CA PRO A 753 1.85 4.59 43.57
C PRO A 753 2.09 4.87 42.09
N ALA A 754 1.13 5.53 41.44
CA ALA A 754 1.29 6.02 40.08
C ALA A 754 2.34 7.14 40.02
N LEU A 755 2.93 7.33 38.85
CA LEU A 755 3.78 8.49 38.58
C LEU A 755 2.92 9.71 38.27
N LYS A 756 3.27 10.85 38.88
CA LYS A 756 2.59 12.11 38.61
C LYS A 756 3.02 12.65 37.24
N VAL A 757 2.08 12.66 36.30
CA VAL A 757 2.25 13.17 34.93
C VAL A 757 1.03 13.96 34.50
N GLU A 758 1.18 14.86 33.53
CA GLU A 758 0.07 15.58 32.93
C GLU A 758 -0.69 14.65 31.99
N VAL A 759 -1.92 14.28 32.37
CA VAL A 759 -2.74 13.33 31.61
C VAL A 759 -3.32 14.03 30.39
N VAL A 760 -3.05 13.47 29.21
CA VAL A 760 -3.55 13.95 27.92
C VAL A 760 -4.64 13.03 27.36
N ASP A 761 -4.44 11.71 27.46
CA ASP A 761 -5.38 10.69 26.96
C ASP A 761 -5.12 9.37 27.70
N THR A 762 -6.14 8.74 28.27
CA THR A 762 -5.97 7.48 29.02
C THR A 762 -6.23 6.23 28.17
N THR A 763 -6.51 6.40 26.89
CA THR A 763 -6.75 5.30 25.95
C THR A 763 -5.52 4.39 25.86
N ALA A 764 -5.73 3.06 25.88
CA ALA A 764 -4.69 2.03 25.89
C ALA A 764 -3.69 2.04 27.08
N ALA A 765 -3.92 2.85 28.12
CA ALA A 765 -3.07 2.87 29.32
C ALA A 765 -3.05 1.51 30.05
N GLY A 766 -4.23 0.93 30.26
CA GLY A 766 -4.37 -0.42 30.86
C GLY A 766 -3.79 -1.52 29.98
N ASP A 767 -4.00 -1.45 28.66
CA ASP A 767 -3.43 -2.40 27.70
C ASP A 767 -1.90 -2.35 27.69
N THR A 768 -1.34 -1.14 27.82
CA THR A 768 0.12 -0.93 27.95
C THR A 768 0.66 -1.48 29.25
N PHE A 769 -0.06 -1.28 30.37
CA PHE A 769 0.30 -1.87 31.65
C PHE A 769 0.39 -3.39 31.55
N ILE A 770 -0.61 -4.03 30.93
CA ILE A 770 -0.65 -5.48 30.72
C ILE A 770 0.51 -5.94 29.84
N GLY A 771 0.79 -5.24 28.74
CA GLY A 771 1.90 -5.59 27.85
C GLY A 771 3.27 -5.54 28.55
N ALA A 772 3.53 -4.50 29.34
CA ALA A 772 4.77 -4.38 30.12
C ALA A 772 4.89 -5.49 31.18
N TYR A 773 3.79 -5.78 31.88
CA TYR A 773 3.72 -6.85 32.86
C TYR A 773 4.02 -8.22 32.21
N ALA A 774 3.43 -8.48 31.05
CA ALA A 774 3.57 -9.73 30.32
C ALA A 774 5.00 -9.93 29.77
N VAL A 775 5.64 -8.87 29.29
CA VAL A 775 7.04 -8.93 28.82
C VAL A 775 8.01 -9.20 29.98
N GLU A 776 7.78 -8.62 31.16
CA GLU A 776 8.58 -8.93 32.36
C GLU A 776 8.41 -10.39 32.80
N LEU A 777 7.18 -10.91 32.76
CA LEU A 777 6.88 -12.32 33.07
C LEU A 777 7.60 -13.28 32.11
N ALA A 778 7.44 -13.08 30.79
CA ALA A 778 8.09 -13.91 29.77
C ALA A 778 9.63 -13.83 29.87
N GLY A 779 10.16 -12.64 30.18
CA GLY A 779 11.59 -12.45 30.39
C GLY A 779 12.12 -13.19 31.62
N ALA A 780 11.37 -13.25 32.72
CA ALA A 780 11.76 -14.01 33.92
C ALA A 780 11.83 -15.51 33.63
N GLU A 781 10.86 -16.05 32.90
CA GLU A 781 10.86 -17.46 32.45
C GLU A 781 12.09 -17.78 31.59
N GLN A 782 12.38 -16.94 30.60
CA GLN A 782 13.55 -17.10 29.73
C GLN A 782 14.87 -17.09 30.51
N ARG A 783 14.97 -16.27 31.57
CA ARG A 783 16.16 -16.19 32.44
C ARG A 783 16.17 -17.25 33.55
N SER A 784 15.15 -18.12 33.62
CA SER A 784 14.96 -19.07 34.72
C SER A 784 14.97 -18.39 36.10
N GLU A 785 14.44 -17.18 36.17
CA GLU A 785 14.30 -16.38 37.39
C GLU A 785 12.92 -16.62 38.02
N GLN A 786 12.83 -16.49 39.34
CA GLN A 786 11.53 -16.44 39.99
C GLN A 786 10.78 -15.17 39.56
N PHE A 787 9.52 -15.31 39.15
CA PHE A 787 8.70 -14.18 38.76
C PHE A 787 8.48 -13.22 39.94
N ASP A 788 8.88 -11.96 39.76
CA ASP A 788 8.66 -10.87 40.71
C ASP A 788 7.49 -10.00 40.24
N ILE A 789 6.34 -10.20 40.88
CA ILE A 789 5.11 -9.44 40.60
C ILE A 789 5.27 -7.94 40.87
N GLU A 790 6.04 -7.53 41.89
CA GLU A 790 6.25 -6.12 42.19
C GLU A 790 6.99 -5.44 41.05
N LYS A 791 8.07 -6.07 40.57
CA LYS A 791 8.86 -5.57 39.44
C LYS A 791 8.00 -5.45 38.18
N ALA A 792 7.17 -6.44 37.88
CA ALA A 792 6.27 -6.42 36.74
C ALA A 792 5.23 -5.27 36.84
N VAL A 793 4.66 -5.03 38.02
CA VAL A 793 3.73 -3.93 38.28
C VAL A 793 4.41 -2.57 38.15
N ARG A 794 5.65 -2.42 38.64
CA ARG A 794 6.45 -1.19 38.44
C ARG A 794 6.70 -0.90 36.96
N SER A 795 7.04 -1.93 36.18
CA SER A 795 7.22 -1.82 34.73
C SER A 795 5.93 -1.39 34.04
N GLY A 796 4.78 -1.98 34.43
CA GLY A 796 3.45 -1.59 33.98
C GLY A 796 3.12 -0.13 34.25
N ILE A 797 3.33 0.34 35.48
CA ILE A 797 3.11 1.75 35.85
C ILE A 797 4.02 2.67 35.03
N TRP A 798 5.29 2.30 34.84
CA TRP A 798 6.23 3.10 34.07
C TRP A 798 5.80 3.26 32.62
N ALA A 799 5.51 2.16 31.92
CA ALA A 799 5.07 2.18 30.53
C ALA A 799 3.73 2.93 30.35
N SER A 800 2.77 2.66 31.25
CA SER A 800 1.49 3.37 31.25
C SER A 800 1.66 4.87 31.47
N SER A 801 2.60 5.31 32.33
CA SER A 801 2.84 6.75 32.56
C SER A 801 3.34 7.50 31.31
N LYS A 802 4.05 6.81 30.42
CA LYS A 802 4.51 7.37 29.13
C LYS A 802 3.42 7.35 28.06
N THR A 803 2.45 6.46 28.21
CA THR A 803 1.28 6.34 27.32
C THR A 803 0.31 7.48 27.57
N VAL A 804 -0.03 7.74 28.85
CA VAL A 804 -1.09 8.71 29.21
C VAL A 804 -0.78 10.17 28.92
N VAL A 805 0.49 10.50 28.64
CA VAL A 805 0.94 11.85 28.26
C VAL A 805 0.90 12.07 26.74
N ARG A 806 0.49 11.06 25.96
CA ARG A 806 0.37 11.09 24.50
C ARG A 806 -1.09 10.83 24.13
N ARG A 807 -1.49 11.21 22.92
CA ARG A 807 -2.85 10.96 22.39
C ARG A 807 -2.91 9.68 21.57
N GLY A 808 -4.05 9.01 21.58
CA GLY A 808 -4.35 7.83 20.76
C GLY A 808 -4.07 6.49 21.46
N ALA A 809 -4.57 5.40 20.88
CA ALA A 809 -4.45 4.04 21.42
C ALA A 809 -3.07 3.42 21.13
N GLN A 810 -2.92 2.59 20.10
CA GLN A 810 -1.67 1.86 19.81
C GLN A 810 -0.46 2.76 19.56
N VAL A 811 -0.69 3.95 19.02
CA VAL A 811 0.36 4.93 18.70
C VAL A 811 0.97 5.58 19.95
N SER A 812 0.25 5.64 21.08
CA SER A 812 0.75 6.27 22.32
C SER A 812 1.66 5.33 23.12
N ILE A 813 1.50 4.02 22.94
CA ILE A 813 2.30 2.97 23.57
C ILE A 813 3.80 3.24 23.32
N PRO A 814 4.67 3.26 24.35
CA PRO A 814 6.10 3.50 24.14
C PRO A 814 6.82 2.27 23.59
N TRP A 815 7.96 2.49 22.95
CA TRP A 815 8.90 1.43 22.60
C TRP A 815 9.86 1.14 23.77
N LYS A 816 10.50 -0.03 23.75
CA LYS A 816 11.46 -0.45 24.80
C LYS A 816 12.61 0.55 25.00
N ASP A 817 13.20 1.02 23.91
CA ASP A 817 14.28 2.03 23.91
C ASP A 817 13.84 3.38 24.48
N GLU A 818 12.58 3.78 24.26
CA GLU A 818 12.03 4.98 24.91
C GLU A 818 11.98 4.83 26.44
N LEU A 819 11.69 3.63 26.95
CA LEU A 819 11.70 3.36 28.40
C LEU A 819 13.10 3.23 28.98
N GLU A 820 14.07 2.77 28.19
CA GLU A 820 15.48 2.64 28.59
C GLU A 820 16.20 3.99 28.60
N SER A 821 15.93 4.86 27.61
CA SER A 821 16.50 6.21 27.51
C SER A 821 16.05 7.19 28.59
N ALA A 822 14.95 6.88 29.27
CA ALA A 822 14.30 7.72 30.26
C ALA A 822 14.60 7.31 31.72
N LYS A 823 15.44 6.29 31.93
CA LYS A 823 16.05 5.94 33.22
C LYS A 823 17.29 6.79 33.44
#